data_AF-A0A8H5N214-F1
#
_entry.id   AF-A0A8H5N214-F1
#
_cell.length_a   1.000
_cell.length_b   1.000
_cell.length_c   1.000
_cell.angle_alpha   90.00
_cell.angle_beta   90.00
_cell.angle_gamma   90.00
#
_symmetry.space_group_name_H-M   'P 1'
#
loop_
_entity.id
_entity.type
_entity.pdbx_description
1 polymer ?
#
loop_
_entity_poly.entity_id
_entity_poly.type
_entity_poly.pdbx_seq_one_letter_code
_entity_poly.pdbx_strand_id
1 'polypeptide(L)'
;MTQVSVSSTPSVFATFVRGGTSKALFFHEKDIPAPGEARDKFLIRVMGSPDPSQIDGMGGARIVTSKVAIIRPSERPDADVDYTFAQIGLGEAEVSYDGNCGNISSGVGPFSINEGLLKTNDWKDGRRVVRIYNTGKDAVLVAHVQVDKSTGRALEKGDYAISGCPGTGAPILMDYSKTASPKNVLPTGNVIDQLDCTFGTVKATFCEVGNPIVFVTADSFGIKGSEVVSAIDSNKDLIARVREVRGRMAMKLGKCSDWTQVDKQSPMLPMVALVSKSTSTEGHIQSRLFLDNRCHPSMAGTGGVCTAATSRITGSVVNRLLTTEALKSYQLVIQHPAGHLPIQVKTKNDGGDDKLPSFEALGFVRTARYLFQGQLFVPADLEDNDMSNQETVTNESGTRAKHALDDQASNNQVGNPEQGSAQDFEVTKRLASFVQKTIFEGISPEAIERLRQCLMDFSGVGELGAKVGESSPVFLKGIEAVTAEASGRNVVFGTDKRFPAQYAAFLNAAYAHTLDFDDTHTGGIIHVGVTIMATALAEAESHPDLTLKDLLLAVAVGYEVSCRIAIALGVSSWHRGFHNTSVAGIFGAVATLSKLRHLDAKQIENAFGLAVSFASGSMQYLENGSWNKRLHPAKAAHDSFIVVAMAQAGVLGAAKPIEGKYGLIAAHTDTPNAKVNVDDLGQRWEFVNTGLKPYPACRVTHTSIELASLLSTKTKSKAEEISKIHITMDEACFPIVGVPTLNKVHPNNVVDAQFSAYYQTAASWLYGDAQGWAIYDHLNDPAVHSLCDKITIEGKRLPNDLITTMIVTARDGTTQEMTLERPKWQEPERPPQNTEVMQKFRSLAILVLGNEKTEKVIEFVTGTIDAPVSQLTELL
;
A
#
# COMPACT_ATOMS: atom_id res chain seq x y z
N MET A 1 20.60 40.45 25.27
CA MET A 1 21.31 39.24 25.74
C MET A 1 20.96 39.07 27.20
N THR A 2 20.01 38.18 27.48
CA THR A 2 19.67 37.73 28.82
C THR A 2 19.60 36.22 28.69
N GLN A 3 20.54 35.53 29.34
CA GLN A 3 20.61 34.08 29.38
C GLN A 3 19.33 33.56 30.05
N VAL A 4 18.45 32.95 29.27
CA VAL A 4 17.45 32.03 29.81
C VAL A 4 18.19 30.74 30.12
N SER A 5 18.29 30.40 31.41
CA SER A 5 18.74 29.08 31.82
C SER A 5 17.74 28.06 31.30
N VAL A 6 18.20 27.19 30.41
CA VAL A 6 17.43 26.04 29.92
C VAL A 6 17.19 25.12 31.10
N SER A 7 15.96 25.10 31.65
CA SER A 7 15.54 23.96 32.47
C SER A 7 15.52 22.75 31.53
N SER A 8 16.37 21.77 31.77
CA SER A 8 16.42 20.55 30.95
C SER A 8 15.04 19.88 30.98
N THR A 9 14.36 19.80 29.84
CA THR A 9 13.17 18.96 29.69
C THR A 9 13.49 17.55 30.20
N PRO A 10 12.72 17.00 31.14
CA PRO A 10 12.97 15.65 31.65
C PRO A 10 13.03 14.66 30.48
N SER A 11 14.03 13.78 30.47
CA SER A 11 14.18 12.77 29.44
C SER A 11 14.64 11.43 30.02
N VAL A 12 14.25 10.35 29.35
CA VAL A 12 14.58 8.98 29.73
C VAL A 12 15.20 8.25 28.54
N PHE A 13 16.20 7.41 28.77
CA PHE A 13 16.78 6.63 27.69
C PHE A 13 15.82 5.53 27.25
N ALA A 14 15.59 5.42 25.94
CA ALA A 14 14.71 4.42 25.36
C ALA A 14 15.24 3.90 24.03
N THR A 15 14.93 2.65 23.74
CA THR A 15 15.17 2.05 22.42
C THR A 15 13.84 1.72 21.78
N PHE A 16 13.59 2.20 20.57
CA PHE A 16 12.41 1.81 19.80
C PHE A 16 12.75 0.63 18.91
N VAL A 17 12.11 -0.53 19.16
CA VAL A 17 12.44 -1.78 18.49
C VAL A 17 11.23 -2.31 17.72
N ARG A 18 11.47 -2.71 16.47
CA ARG A 18 10.54 -3.52 15.70
C ARG A 18 10.84 -4.99 15.97
N GLY A 19 9.91 -5.70 16.60
CA GLY A 19 9.96 -7.14 16.78
C GLY A 19 8.85 -7.78 15.97
N GLY A 20 9.18 -8.64 15.00
CA GLY A 20 8.19 -9.22 14.10
C GLY A 20 7.34 -8.17 13.36
N THR A 21 6.02 -8.32 13.41
CA THR A 21 5.05 -7.35 12.84
C THR A 21 4.58 -6.31 13.87
N SER A 22 5.33 -6.06 14.95
CA SER A 22 4.99 -5.09 16.00
C SER A 22 6.17 -4.17 16.33
N LYS A 23 5.86 -3.02 16.94
CA LYS A 23 6.87 -2.07 17.47
C LYS A 23 6.58 -1.79 18.95
N ALA A 24 7.62 -1.59 19.73
CA ALA A 24 7.51 -1.19 21.13
C ALA A 24 8.67 -0.29 21.56
N LEU A 25 8.44 0.55 22.56
CA LEU A 25 9.52 1.15 23.35
C LEU A 25 10.11 0.09 24.27
N PHE A 26 11.44 0.05 24.36
CA PHE A 26 12.20 -0.82 25.25
C PHE A 26 12.91 0.05 26.28
N PHE A 27 12.69 -0.25 27.55
CA PHE A 27 13.32 0.42 28.68
C PHE A 27 14.14 -0.57 29.51
N HIS A 28 15.24 -0.08 30.08
CA HIS A 28 15.79 -0.70 31.27
C HIS A 28 14.87 -0.35 32.44
N GLU A 29 14.52 -1.34 33.28
CA GLU A 29 13.58 -1.08 34.38
C GLU A 29 14.06 0.02 35.35
N LYS A 30 15.38 0.08 35.58
CA LYS A 30 16.00 1.08 36.46
C LYS A 30 15.85 2.54 35.99
N ASP A 31 15.52 2.76 34.72
CA ASP A 31 15.47 4.09 34.11
C ASP A 31 14.05 4.68 34.12
N ILE A 32 13.04 3.92 34.58
CA ILE A 32 11.63 4.32 34.64
C ILE A 32 11.09 4.18 36.08
N PRO A 33 9.93 4.78 36.41
CA PRO A 33 9.35 4.65 37.76
C PRO A 33 9.17 3.18 38.18
N ALA A 34 9.20 2.90 39.48
CA ALA A 34 8.96 1.56 40.04
C ALA A 34 7.54 1.05 39.70
N PRO A 35 7.27 -0.27 39.75
CA PRO A 35 5.93 -0.81 39.47
C PRO A 35 4.85 -0.15 40.34
N GLY A 36 3.78 0.35 39.72
CA GLY A 36 2.69 1.05 40.40
C GLY A 36 2.09 2.18 39.56
N GLU A 37 1.24 2.99 40.19
CA GLU A 37 0.45 4.04 39.51
C GLU A 37 1.34 5.07 38.78
N ALA A 38 2.48 5.45 39.37
CA ALA A 38 3.43 6.37 38.75
C ALA A 38 4.02 5.81 37.45
N ARG A 39 4.33 4.51 37.39
CA ARG A 39 4.77 3.84 36.16
C ARG A 39 3.66 3.84 35.12
N ASP A 40 2.43 3.53 35.52
CA ASP A 40 1.31 3.49 34.58
C ASP A 40 1.05 4.86 33.94
N LYS A 41 1.01 5.92 34.75
CA LYS A 41 0.91 7.31 34.27
C LYS A 41 2.03 7.66 33.31
N PHE A 42 3.27 7.31 33.66
CA PHE A 42 4.43 7.51 32.81
C PHE A 42 4.29 6.77 31.46
N LEU A 43 3.96 5.47 31.48
CA LEU A 43 3.84 4.66 30.27
C LEU A 43 2.70 5.13 29.35
N ILE A 44 1.54 5.50 29.93
CA ILE A 44 0.42 6.07 29.20
C ILE A 44 0.86 7.37 28.50
N ARG A 45 1.52 8.26 29.25
CA ARG A 45 1.94 9.58 28.77
C ARG A 45 2.96 9.50 27.65
N VAL A 46 4.02 8.71 27.82
CA VAL A 46 5.10 8.59 26.81
C VAL A 46 4.63 7.89 25.54
N MET A 47 3.55 7.12 25.62
CA MET A 47 2.92 6.49 24.46
C MET A 47 1.84 7.37 23.83
N GLY A 48 1.47 8.50 24.43
CA GLY A 48 0.51 9.45 23.87
C GLY A 48 -0.95 9.07 24.11
N SER A 49 -1.23 8.14 25.01
CA SER A 49 -2.61 7.77 25.37
C SER A 49 -3.16 8.72 26.44
N PRO A 50 -4.49 8.97 26.50
CA PRO A 50 -5.59 8.27 25.82
C PRO A 50 -5.97 8.85 24.45
N ASP A 51 -5.14 9.68 23.82
CA ASP A 51 -5.44 10.14 22.46
C ASP A 51 -5.41 8.95 21.48
N PRO A 52 -6.52 8.63 20.77
CA PRO A 52 -6.57 7.56 19.77
C PRO A 52 -5.50 7.66 18.68
N SER A 53 -5.04 8.88 18.38
CA SER A 53 -3.98 9.10 17.39
C SER A 53 -2.58 8.97 17.98
N GLN A 54 -2.46 8.95 19.32
CA GLN A 54 -1.22 8.91 20.08
C GLN A 54 -0.20 9.96 19.62
N ILE A 55 -0.69 11.11 19.14
CA ILE A 55 0.12 12.07 18.36
C ILE A 55 1.21 12.72 19.20
N ASP A 56 0.94 12.91 20.50
CA ASP A 56 1.85 13.49 21.49
C ASP A 56 2.55 12.41 22.32
N GLY A 57 3.01 11.35 21.65
CA GLY A 57 3.79 10.26 22.24
C GLY A 57 4.40 9.33 21.19
N MET A 58 4.98 8.22 21.65
CA MET A 58 5.68 7.25 20.81
C MET A 58 4.78 6.11 20.29
N GLY A 59 3.50 6.14 20.66
CA GLY A 59 2.50 5.21 20.16
C GLY A 59 2.26 5.38 18.67
N GLY A 60 1.84 4.30 18.00
CA GLY A 60 1.62 4.30 16.56
C GLY A 60 0.15 4.19 16.15
N ALA A 61 -0.79 4.59 17.01
CA ALA A 61 -2.25 4.59 16.78
C ALA A 61 -2.85 3.23 16.38
N ARG A 62 -2.13 2.12 16.61
CA ARG A 62 -2.59 0.76 16.34
C ARG A 62 -2.17 -0.16 17.48
N ILE A 63 -2.96 -1.19 17.74
CA ILE A 63 -2.69 -2.12 18.85
C ILE A 63 -1.31 -2.80 18.72
N VAL A 64 -0.83 -2.99 17.49
CA VAL A 64 0.49 -3.57 17.16
C VAL A 64 1.67 -2.62 17.34
N THR A 65 1.42 -1.32 17.52
CA THR A 65 2.43 -0.25 17.66
C THR A 65 2.31 0.55 18.95
N SER A 66 1.36 0.22 19.84
CA SER A 66 1.16 0.82 21.16
C SER A 66 1.61 -0.12 22.28
N LYS A 67 2.92 -0.36 22.40
CA LYS A 67 3.48 -1.40 23.28
C LYS A 67 4.77 -0.93 23.95
N VAL A 68 5.03 -1.48 25.13
CA VAL A 68 6.27 -1.28 25.88
C VAL A 68 6.86 -2.61 26.36
N ALA A 69 8.18 -2.71 26.35
CA ALA A 69 8.97 -3.79 26.90
C ALA A 69 9.89 -3.23 28.00
N ILE A 70 9.76 -3.74 29.22
CA ILE A 70 10.59 -3.34 30.36
C ILE A 70 11.49 -4.52 30.70
N ILE A 71 12.80 -4.28 30.74
CA ILE A 71 13.79 -5.35 30.84
C ILE A 71 14.80 -5.03 31.95
N ARG A 72 15.18 -6.06 32.71
CA ARG A 72 16.26 -6.00 33.71
C ARG A 72 17.04 -7.33 33.72
N PRO A 73 18.29 -7.35 34.21
CA PRO A 73 18.98 -8.61 34.50
C PRO A 73 18.18 -9.47 35.49
N SER A 74 18.08 -10.77 35.23
CA SER A 74 17.36 -11.67 36.12
C SER A 74 18.22 -12.12 37.30
N GLU A 75 17.63 -12.12 38.49
CA GLU A 75 18.22 -12.76 39.67
C GLU A 75 17.99 -14.26 39.68
N ARG A 76 17.09 -14.77 38.83
CA ARG A 76 16.76 -16.19 38.78
C ARG A 76 17.91 -17.03 38.19
N PRO A 77 18.08 -18.29 38.63
CA PRO A 77 19.08 -19.18 38.05
C PRO A 77 18.67 -19.74 36.68
N ASP A 78 17.36 -19.80 36.40
CA ASP A 78 16.78 -20.37 35.17
C ASP A 78 16.56 -19.33 34.06
N ALA A 79 16.82 -18.04 34.32
CA ALA A 79 16.69 -16.94 33.37
C ALA A 79 17.92 -16.01 33.37
N ASP A 80 18.12 -15.31 32.25
CA ASP A 80 19.19 -14.33 32.09
C ASP A 80 18.66 -12.89 32.26
N VAL A 81 17.44 -12.62 31.77
CA VAL A 81 16.73 -11.35 31.93
C VAL A 81 15.28 -11.56 32.33
N ASP A 82 14.75 -10.61 33.07
CA ASP A 82 13.31 -10.48 33.32
C ASP A 82 12.72 -9.51 32.29
N TYR A 83 11.55 -9.86 31.78
CA TYR A 83 10.82 -9.11 30.75
C TYR A 83 9.38 -8.90 31.18
N THR A 84 8.99 -7.64 31.31
CA THR A 84 7.60 -7.23 31.51
C THR A 84 7.07 -6.62 30.22
N PHE A 85 5.99 -7.20 29.70
CA PHE A 85 5.27 -6.64 28.58
C PHE A 85 4.16 -5.72 29.08
N ALA A 86 4.02 -4.55 28.48
CA ALA A 86 2.91 -3.64 28.73
C ALA A 86 2.23 -3.28 27.41
N GLN A 87 0.92 -3.50 27.36
CA GLN A 87 0.06 -3.05 26.27
C GLN A 87 -0.64 -1.76 26.71
N ILE A 88 -0.50 -0.69 25.92
CA ILE A 88 -1.12 0.61 26.23
C ILE A 88 -2.38 0.78 25.37
N GLY A 89 -3.49 1.16 26.00
CA GLY A 89 -4.77 1.42 25.34
C GLY A 89 -4.68 2.55 24.32
N LEU A 90 -5.40 2.47 23.20
CA LEU A 90 -5.35 3.51 22.17
C LEU A 90 -6.23 4.72 22.51
N GLY A 91 -7.42 4.51 23.09
CA GLY A 91 -8.36 5.56 23.45
C GLY A 91 -8.68 5.64 24.95
N GLU A 92 -7.95 4.86 25.75
CA GLU A 92 -8.21 4.63 27.17
C GLU A 92 -6.90 4.79 27.93
N ALA A 93 -6.97 5.41 29.11
CA ALA A 93 -5.81 5.64 29.98
C ALA A 93 -5.52 4.38 30.81
N GLU A 94 -5.23 3.26 30.14
CA GLU A 94 -5.03 1.96 30.77
C GLU A 94 -3.77 1.25 30.27
N VAL A 95 -3.14 0.51 31.19
CA VAL A 95 -2.00 -0.37 30.93
C VAL A 95 -2.37 -1.80 31.28
N SER A 96 -2.15 -2.74 30.36
CA SER A 96 -2.32 -4.17 30.62
C SER A 96 -0.96 -4.88 30.65
N TYR A 97 -0.67 -5.53 31.78
CA TYR A 97 0.54 -6.33 32.00
C TYR A 97 0.32 -7.84 31.88
N ASP A 98 -0.93 -8.27 31.77
CA ASP A 98 -1.31 -9.69 31.79
C ASP A 98 -0.96 -10.43 30.50
N GLY A 99 -0.66 -9.69 29.42
CA GLY A 99 -0.37 -10.26 28.10
C GLY A 99 1.09 -10.62 27.88
N ASN A 100 1.34 -11.39 26.83
CA ASN A 100 2.66 -11.46 26.21
C ASN A 100 2.53 -11.27 24.69
N CYS A 101 3.26 -10.31 24.13
CA CYS A 101 3.32 -10.17 22.69
C CYS A 101 4.47 -11.00 22.11
N GLY A 102 4.14 -12.09 21.41
CA GLY A 102 5.14 -12.96 20.78
C GLY A 102 6.07 -12.23 19.80
N ASN A 103 5.57 -11.19 19.14
CA ASN A 103 6.37 -10.34 18.26
C ASN A 103 7.35 -9.44 19.04
N ILE A 104 6.95 -8.83 20.15
CA ILE A 104 7.85 -7.99 20.96
C ILE A 104 8.86 -8.85 21.73
N SER A 105 8.46 -10.04 22.17
CA SER A 105 9.38 -10.98 22.83
C SER A 105 10.61 -11.34 21.98
N SER A 106 10.51 -11.28 20.64
CA SER A 106 11.67 -11.53 19.77
C SER A 106 12.68 -10.38 19.75
N GLY A 107 12.32 -9.18 20.21
CA GLY A 107 13.23 -8.06 20.39
C GLY A 107 14.02 -8.12 21.70
N VAL A 108 13.56 -8.87 22.70
CA VAL A 108 14.14 -8.93 24.05
C VAL A 108 15.55 -9.55 24.04
N GLY A 109 15.74 -10.64 23.31
CA GLY A 109 17.04 -11.29 23.17
C GLY A 109 18.11 -10.35 22.56
N PRO A 110 17.88 -9.82 21.34
CA PRO A 110 18.77 -8.82 20.75
C PRO A 110 19.02 -7.60 21.65
N PHE A 111 17.98 -7.11 22.32
CA PHE A 111 18.12 -5.99 23.24
C PHE A 111 19.04 -6.31 24.40
N SER A 112 18.84 -7.44 25.06
CA SER A 112 19.65 -7.86 26.21
C SER A 112 21.11 -8.07 25.84
N ILE A 113 21.38 -8.56 24.61
CA ILE A 113 22.75 -8.72 24.09
C ILE A 113 23.39 -7.35 23.84
N ASN A 114 22.70 -6.47 23.13
CA ASN A 114 23.25 -5.18 22.71
C ASN A 114 23.46 -4.20 23.87
N GLU A 115 22.61 -4.29 24.89
CA GLU A 115 22.63 -3.46 26.10
C GLU A 115 23.48 -4.05 27.24
N GLY A 116 24.11 -5.22 27.01
CA GLY A 116 25.01 -5.83 28.00
C GLY A 116 24.32 -6.32 29.28
N LEU A 117 23.07 -6.77 29.18
CA LEU A 117 22.26 -7.21 30.34
C LEU A 117 22.52 -8.64 30.79
N LEU A 118 23.32 -9.39 30.04
CA LEU A 118 23.55 -10.82 30.26
C LEU A 118 24.80 -11.05 31.12
N LYS A 119 24.72 -12.02 32.04
CA LYS A 119 25.79 -12.34 33.00
C LYS A 119 27.08 -12.84 32.32
N THR A 120 26.97 -13.53 31.18
CA THR A 120 28.12 -13.99 30.39
C THR A 120 27.96 -13.58 28.94
N ASN A 121 29.08 -13.38 28.23
CA ASN A 121 29.12 -13.03 26.80
C ASN A 121 29.24 -14.23 25.85
N ASP A 122 28.92 -15.41 26.34
CA ASP A 122 29.13 -16.65 25.60
C ASP A 122 28.15 -16.81 24.45
N TRP A 123 28.65 -17.29 23.32
CA TRP A 123 27.88 -17.71 22.16
C TRP A 123 28.58 -18.91 21.51
N LYS A 124 27.82 -19.73 20.80
CA LYS A 124 28.34 -20.91 20.10
C LYS A 124 27.92 -20.88 18.65
N ASP A 125 28.86 -21.08 17.73
CA ASP A 125 28.62 -21.13 16.29
C ASP A 125 27.87 -19.90 15.72
N GLY A 126 28.13 -18.71 16.26
CA GLY A 126 27.46 -17.46 15.87
C GLY A 126 26.05 -17.31 16.44
N ARG A 127 25.64 -18.16 17.38
CA ARG A 127 24.32 -18.14 18.00
C ARG A 127 24.42 -17.99 19.52
N ARG A 128 23.64 -17.06 20.07
CA ARG A 128 23.52 -16.82 21.51
C ARG A 128 22.12 -17.20 21.98
N VAL A 129 22.07 -17.91 23.09
CA VAL A 129 20.82 -18.31 23.74
C VAL A 129 20.54 -17.33 24.86
N VAL A 130 19.34 -16.75 24.91
CA VAL A 130 18.89 -15.84 25.96
C VAL A 130 17.64 -16.41 26.61
N ARG A 131 17.71 -16.71 27.90
CA ARG A 131 16.59 -17.18 28.71
C ARG A 131 15.87 -15.98 29.29
N ILE A 132 14.59 -15.83 28.97
CA ILE A 132 13.79 -14.64 29.26
C ILE A 132 12.68 -15.05 30.20
N TYR A 133 12.71 -14.61 31.45
CA TYR A 133 11.59 -14.79 32.36
C TYR A 133 10.54 -13.70 32.09
N ASN A 134 9.37 -14.10 31.57
CA ASN A 134 8.26 -13.18 31.39
C ASN A 134 7.49 -13.03 32.71
N THR A 135 7.56 -11.84 33.31
CA THR A 135 7.00 -11.59 34.64
C THR A 135 5.47 -11.60 34.67
N GLY A 136 4.82 -11.20 33.57
CA GLY A 136 3.36 -11.20 33.46
C GLY A 136 2.77 -12.59 33.20
N LYS A 137 3.60 -13.55 32.76
CA LYS A 137 3.19 -14.93 32.47
C LYS A 137 3.74 -15.97 33.43
N ASP A 138 4.63 -15.57 34.34
CA ASP A 138 5.38 -16.47 35.22
C ASP A 138 5.98 -17.66 34.45
N ALA A 139 6.61 -17.37 33.32
CA ALA A 139 7.11 -18.40 32.41
C ALA A 139 8.43 -18.00 31.75
N VAL A 140 9.31 -18.97 31.52
CA VAL A 140 10.58 -18.77 30.82
C VAL A 140 10.42 -19.04 29.33
N LEU A 141 10.80 -18.06 28.52
CA LEU A 141 10.95 -18.14 27.07
C LEU A 141 12.44 -18.27 26.73
N VAL A 142 12.77 -18.85 25.57
CA VAL A 142 14.16 -18.92 25.11
C VAL A 142 14.29 -18.31 23.72
N ALA A 143 15.14 -17.28 23.60
CA ALA A 143 15.46 -16.66 22.32
C ALA A 143 16.82 -17.17 21.82
N HIS A 144 16.86 -17.72 20.61
CA HIS A 144 18.10 -18.07 19.93
C HIS A 144 18.44 -16.98 18.91
N VAL A 145 19.37 -16.11 19.26
CA VAL A 145 19.72 -14.89 18.53
C VAL A 145 21.02 -15.12 17.75
N GLN A 146 21.06 -14.73 16.48
CA GLN A 146 22.29 -14.71 15.70
C GLN A 146 23.15 -13.51 16.14
N VAL A 147 24.44 -13.72 16.34
CA VAL A 147 25.38 -12.68 16.77
C VAL A 147 26.54 -12.55 15.79
N ASP A 148 27.03 -11.33 15.65
CA ASP A 148 28.24 -11.04 14.91
C ASP A 148 29.44 -11.57 15.69
N LYS A 149 30.23 -12.46 15.06
CA LYS A 149 31.35 -13.14 15.73
C LYS A 149 32.49 -12.20 16.12
N SER A 150 32.60 -11.05 15.47
CA SER A 150 33.65 -10.06 15.73
C SER A 150 33.27 -9.06 16.82
N THR A 151 32.00 -8.68 16.91
CA THR A 151 31.52 -7.67 17.87
C THR A 151 30.74 -8.25 19.05
N GLY A 152 30.26 -9.49 18.95
CA GLY A 152 29.37 -10.12 19.93
C GLY A 152 27.96 -9.52 19.99
N ARG A 153 27.65 -8.54 19.14
CA ARG A 153 26.34 -7.87 19.07
C ARG A 153 25.34 -8.71 18.29
N ALA A 154 24.05 -8.51 18.56
CA ALA A 154 22.99 -9.19 17.82
C ALA A 154 22.95 -8.72 16.36
N LEU A 155 22.82 -9.67 15.43
CA LEU A 155 22.63 -9.37 14.01
C LEU A 155 21.20 -8.90 13.75
N GLU A 156 21.06 -7.84 12.97
CA GLU A 156 19.76 -7.37 12.46
C GLU A 156 19.53 -7.77 11.01
N LYS A 157 20.60 -7.76 10.20
CA LYS A 157 20.55 -8.12 8.78
C LYS A 157 20.59 -9.65 8.61
N GLY A 158 19.78 -10.13 7.68
CA GLY A 158 19.70 -11.53 7.27
C GLY A 158 18.75 -11.68 6.10
N ASP A 159 18.53 -12.91 5.66
CA ASP A 159 17.72 -13.30 4.49
C ASP A 159 16.34 -13.85 4.87
N TYR A 160 16.01 -13.91 6.17
CA TYR A 160 14.74 -14.45 6.63
C TYR A 160 13.60 -13.41 6.48
N ALA A 161 12.60 -13.75 5.68
CA ALA A 161 11.37 -12.96 5.53
C ALA A 161 10.28 -13.44 6.50
N ILE A 162 9.41 -12.52 6.94
CA ILE A 162 8.19 -12.86 7.69
C ILE A 162 6.99 -12.16 7.05
N SER A 163 5.87 -12.88 6.90
CA SER A 163 4.64 -12.31 6.38
C SER A 163 4.17 -11.12 7.21
N GLY A 164 3.90 -9.99 6.56
CA GLY A 164 3.47 -8.74 7.20
C GLY A 164 4.61 -7.82 7.70
N CYS A 165 5.89 -8.12 7.41
CA CYS A 165 7.00 -7.18 7.63
C CYS A 165 7.74 -6.95 6.30
N PRO A 166 8.08 -5.69 5.94
CA PRO A 166 8.87 -5.42 4.75
C PRO A 166 10.32 -5.88 4.91
N GLY A 167 10.91 -6.39 3.82
CA GLY A 167 12.31 -6.81 3.74
C GLY A 167 12.63 -8.11 4.48
N THR A 168 13.93 -8.34 4.73
CA THR A 168 14.46 -9.52 5.42
C THR A 168 15.28 -9.12 6.65
N GLY A 169 15.52 -10.05 7.56
CA GLY A 169 16.35 -9.83 8.74
C GLY A 169 16.97 -11.11 9.29
N ALA A 170 17.81 -10.97 10.31
CA ALA A 170 18.41 -12.13 10.97
C ALA A 170 17.31 -12.96 11.68
N PRO A 171 17.30 -14.30 11.50
CA PRO A 171 16.30 -15.15 12.11
C PRO A 171 16.55 -15.29 13.61
N ILE A 172 15.49 -15.07 14.39
CA ILE A 172 15.45 -15.25 15.84
C ILE A 172 14.41 -16.34 16.12
N LEU A 173 14.88 -17.51 16.54
CA LEU A 173 13.99 -18.58 16.96
C LEU A 173 13.55 -18.31 18.40
N MET A 174 12.25 -18.14 18.58
CA MET A 174 11.61 -18.02 19.88
C MET A 174 11.03 -19.36 20.29
N ASP A 175 11.58 -19.96 21.33
CA ASP A 175 11.12 -21.21 21.92
C ASP A 175 10.24 -20.94 23.16
N TYR A 176 9.03 -21.45 23.08
CA TYR A 176 7.94 -21.37 24.04
C TYR A 176 7.62 -22.74 24.67
N SER A 177 8.40 -23.78 24.40
CA SER A 177 8.19 -25.14 24.93
C SER A 177 8.02 -25.18 26.45
N LYS A 178 8.74 -24.32 27.18
CA LYS A 178 8.66 -24.17 28.64
C LYS A 178 7.43 -23.42 29.15
N THR A 179 6.64 -22.81 28.26
CA THR A 179 5.37 -22.15 28.63
C THR A 179 4.20 -23.13 28.72
N ALA A 180 4.34 -24.32 28.15
CA ALA A 180 3.34 -25.37 28.22
C ALA A 180 3.64 -26.30 29.41
N SER A 181 2.87 -26.15 30.49
CA SER A 181 2.90 -27.07 31.63
C SER A 181 1.68 -27.98 31.63
N PRO A 182 1.81 -29.30 31.84
CA PRO A 182 0.67 -30.21 31.94
C PRO A 182 -0.37 -29.81 32.98
N LYS A 183 -0.01 -28.97 33.97
CA LYS A 183 -0.95 -28.48 35.00
C LYS A 183 -1.83 -27.31 34.52
N ASN A 184 -1.42 -26.59 33.47
CA ASN A 184 -1.98 -25.28 33.12
C ASN A 184 -2.42 -25.15 31.63
N VAL A 185 -2.18 -26.14 30.77
CA VAL A 185 -2.49 -26.03 29.33
C VAL A 185 -4.01 -25.97 29.06
N LEU A 186 -4.84 -26.69 29.83
CA LEU A 186 -6.31 -26.61 29.77
C LEU A 186 -6.87 -26.14 31.12
N PRO A 187 -6.93 -24.83 31.40
CA PRO A 187 -7.35 -24.32 32.71
C PRO A 187 -8.77 -24.71 33.14
N THR A 188 -9.67 -25.01 32.20
CA THR A 188 -11.03 -25.50 32.50
C THR A 188 -11.05 -26.98 32.86
N GLY A 189 -9.95 -27.71 32.67
CA GLY A 189 -9.87 -29.17 32.78
C GLY A 189 -10.49 -29.94 31.61
N ASN A 190 -11.17 -29.26 30.68
CA ASN A 190 -11.89 -29.89 29.58
C ASN A 190 -11.16 -29.68 28.25
N VAL A 191 -11.10 -30.73 27.41
CA VAL A 191 -10.65 -30.59 26.01
C VAL A 191 -11.67 -29.80 25.18
N ILE A 192 -12.96 -29.99 25.47
CA ILE A 192 -14.07 -29.24 24.87
C ILE A 192 -14.98 -28.76 25.99
N ASP A 193 -15.11 -27.45 26.11
CA ASP A 193 -16.13 -26.77 26.89
C ASP A 193 -17.38 -26.52 26.02
N GLN A 194 -18.55 -26.53 26.66
CA GLN A 194 -19.79 -26.06 26.07
C GLN A 194 -20.13 -24.69 26.68
N LEU A 195 -20.34 -23.69 25.82
CA LEU A 195 -20.71 -22.34 26.20
C LEU A 195 -22.12 -22.06 25.71
N ASP A 196 -23.05 -21.80 26.62
CA ASP A 196 -24.42 -21.42 26.28
C ASP A 196 -24.47 -19.92 25.97
N CYS A 197 -24.46 -19.59 24.68
CA CYS A 197 -24.54 -18.22 24.18
C CYS A 197 -25.97 -17.90 23.72
N THR A 198 -26.30 -16.62 23.56
CA THR A 198 -27.65 -16.20 23.12
C THR A 198 -28.00 -16.69 21.71
N PHE A 199 -27.00 -17.07 20.91
CA PHE A 199 -27.14 -17.57 19.54
C PHE A 199 -27.00 -19.10 19.45
N GLY A 200 -27.00 -19.81 20.58
CA GLY A 200 -26.89 -21.26 20.68
C GLY A 200 -25.65 -21.74 21.45
N THR A 201 -25.58 -23.04 21.71
CA THR A 201 -24.46 -23.65 22.41
C THR A 201 -23.24 -23.78 21.49
N VAL A 202 -22.12 -23.16 21.89
CA VAL A 202 -20.85 -23.19 21.16
C VAL A 202 -19.89 -24.17 21.83
N LYS A 203 -19.29 -25.07 21.04
CA LYS A 203 -18.19 -25.93 21.49
C LYS A 203 -16.87 -25.19 21.36
N ALA A 204 -16.12 -25.07 22.45
CA ALA A 204 -14.87 -24.35 22.51
C ALA A 204 -13.76 -25.20 23.14
N THR A 205 -12.51 -25.02 22.71
CA THR A 205 -11.34 -25.45 23.50
C THR A 205 -10.69 -24.22 24.09
N PHE A 206 -10.50 -24.19 25.40
CA PHE A 206 -9.68 -23.17 26.05
C PHE A 206 -8.27 -23.69 26.28
N CYS A 207 -7.26 -23.02 25.73
CA CYS A 207 -5.86 -23.41 25.88
C CYS A 207 -5.03 -22.22 26.34
N GLU A 208 -4.10 -22.45 27.27
CA GLU A 208 -3.21 -21.43 27.80
C GLU A 208 -1.75 -21.82 27.59
N VAL A 209 -1.22 -21.45 26.42
CA VAL A 209 0.20 -21.57 26.09
C VAL A 209 0.66 -20.28 25.42
N GLY A 210 1.60 -19.57 26.05
CA GLY A 210 1.96 -18.20 25.67
C GLY A 210 0.89 -17.19 26.10
N ASN A 211 -0.29 -17.20 25.47
CA ASN A 211 -1.46 -16.43 25.92
C ASN A 211 -2.70 -17.35 25.99
N PRO A 212 -3.68 -17.05 26.86
CA PRO A 212 -4.94 -17.79 26.91
C PRO A 212 -5.82 -17.50 25.69
N ILE A 213 -6.30 -18.56 25.03
CA ILE A 213 -7.12 -18.47 23.81
C ILE A 213 -8.31 -19.43 23.87
N VAL A 214 -9.47 -18.92 23.50
CA VAL A 214 -10.69 -19.68 23.23
C VAL A 214 -10.73 -20.02 21.74
N PHE A 215 -10.63 -21.30 21.40
CA PHE A 215 -10.74 -21.80 20.03
C PHE A 215 -12.14 -22.29 19.75
N VAL A 216 -12.74 -21.79 18.67
CA VAL A 216 -14.07 -22.17 18.19
C VAL A 216 -14.05 -22.28 16.66
N THR A 217 -14.95 -23.07 16.07
CA THR A 217 -15.01 -23.21 14.61
C THR A 217 -15.63 -21.99 13.93
N ALA A 218 -15.09 -21.58 12.80
CA ALA A 218 -15.62 -20.49 11.97
C ALA A 218 -17.10 -20.75 11.58
N ASP A 219 -17.42 -21.99 11.23
CA ASP A 219 -18.78 -22.42 10.87
C ASP A 219 -19.81 -22.18 11.98
N SER A 220 -19.42 -22.25 13.26
CA SER A 220 -20.30 -21.94 14.41
C SER A 220 -20.76 -20.49 14.45
N PHE A 221 -20.10 -19.62 13.69
CA PHE A 221 -20.43 -18.21 13.55
C PHE A 221 -21.04 -17.89 12.17
N GLY A 222 -21.22 -18.90 11.30
CA GLY A 222 -21.76 -18.74 9.96
C GLY A 222 -20.79 -18.08 8.99
N ILE A 223 -19.47 -18.16 9.26
CA ILE A 223 -18.43 -17.61 8.38
C ILE A 223 -17.49 -18.74 7.91
N LYS A 224 -16.82 -18.52 6.77
CA LYS A 224 -15.89 -19.50 6.17
C LYS A 224 -14.56 -19.57 6.93
N GLY A 225 -14.19 -18.48 7.60
CA GLY A 225 -12.86 -18.30 8.21
C GLY A 225 -11.82 -17.76 7.24
N SER A 226 -12.18 -17.57 5.95
CA SER A 226 -11.32 -17.00 4.90
C SER A 226 -11.60 -15.52 4.62
N GLU A 227 -12.55 -14.91 5.33
CA GLU A 227 -12.91 -13.49 5.19
C GLU A 227 -11.71 -12.57 5.43
N VAL A 228 -11.68 -11.45 4.72
CA VAL A 228 -10.71 -10.36 4.93
C VAL A 228 -11.02 -9.60 6.21
N VAL A 229 -10.01 -8.96 6.80
CA VAL A 229 -10.10 -8.23 8.08
C VAL A 229 -11.22 -7.20 8.07
N SER A 230 -11.32 -6.42 6.99
CA SER A 230 -12.35 -5.37 6.84
C SER A 230 -13.78 -5.92 6.84
N ALA A 231 -14.00 -7.10 6.27
CA ALA A 231 -15.31 -7.77 6.27
C ALA A 231 -15.69 -8.28 7.68
N ILE A 232 -14.71 -8.73 8.46
CA ILE A 232 -14.92 -9.16 9.85
C ILE A 232 -15.17 -7.94 10.75
N ASP A 233 -14.32 -6.92 10.67
CA ASP A 233 -14.38 -5.75 11.54
C ASP A 233 -15.62 -4.86 11.27
N SER A 234 -16.17 -4.92 10.05
CA SER A 234 -17.45 -4.25 9.73
C SER A 234 -18.69 -5.06 10.15
N ASN A 235 -18.55 -6.35 10.45
CA ASN A 235 -19.65 -7.21 10.86
C ASN A 235 -19.89 -7.13 12.38
N LYS A 236 -20.68 -6.13 12.78
CA LYS A 236 -21.01 -5.86 14.20
C LYS A 236 -21.63 -7.06 14.92
N ASP A 237 -22.46 -7.85 14.23
CA ASP A 237 -23.11 -9.04 14.82
C ASP A 237 -22.07 -10.14 15.12
N LEU A 238 -21.16 -10.40 14.18
CA LEU A 238 -20.05 -11.33 14.40
C LEU A 238 -19.19 -10.90 15.59
N ILE A 239 -18.82 -9.62 15.66
CA ILE A 239 -18.03 -9.07 16.78
C ILE A 239 -18.78 -9.27 18.11
N ALA A 240 -20.09 -8.99 18.16
CA ALA A 240 -20.89 -9.18 19.36
C ALA A 240 -20.94 -10.65 19.82
N ARG A 241 -21.09 -11.59 18.88
CA ARG A 241 -21.09 -13.03 19.18
C ARG A 241 -19.72 -13.53 19.65
N VAL A 242 -18.63 -13.06 19.03
CA VAL A 242 -17.25 -13.39 19.46
C VAL A 242 -16.99 -12.85 20.85
N ARG A 243 -17.43 -11.62 21.13
CA ARG A 243 -17.36 -10.99 22.45
C ARG A 243 -18.13 -11.78 23.51
N GLU A 244 -19.32 -12.28 23.19
CA GLU A 244 -20.07 -13.13 24.13
C GLU A 244 -19.29 -14.41 24.46
N VAL A 245 -18.76 -15.14 23.46
CA VAL A 245 -17.95 -16.34 23.71
C VAL A 245 -16.75 -16.03 24.61
N ARG A 246 -16.06 -14.91 24.37
CA ARG A 246 -14.97 -14.44 25.23
C ARG A 246 -15.45 -14.24 26.67
N GLY A 247 -16.54 -13.50 26.86
CA GLY A 247 -17.11 -13.19 28.17
C GLY A 247 -17.59 -14.42 28.93
N ARG A 248 -18.26 -15.36 28.24
CA ARG A 248 -18.73 -16.62 28.83
C ARG A 248 -17.57 -17.48 29.32
N MET A 249 -16.49 -17.56 28.53
CA MET A 249 -15.28 -18.27 28.97
C MET A 249 -14.58 -17.55 30.12
N ALA A 250 -14.45 -16.22 30.06
CA ALA A 250 -13.89 -15.43 31.16
C ALA A 250 -14.68 -15.59 32.47
N MET A 251 -16.01 -15.64 32.41
CA MET A 251 -16.86 -15.96 33.56
C MET A 251 -16.56 -17.35 34.11
N LYS A 252 -16.48 -18.37 33.24
CA LYS A 252 -16.20 -19.76 33.64
C LYS A 252 -14.86 -19.87 34.37
N LEU A 253 -13.89 -19.03 34.01
CA LEU A 253 -12.55 -18.97 34.63
C LEU A 253 -12.49 -18.05 35.87
N GLY A 254 -13.62 -17.49 36.30
CA GLY A 254 -13.68 -16.56 37.44
C GLY A 254 -13.01 -15.20 37.18
N LYS A 255 -12.76 -14.85 35.92
CA LYS A 255 -12.14 -13.58 35.50
C LYS A 255 -13.16 -12.46 35.28
N CYS A 256 -14.45 -12.81 35.22
CA CYS A 256 -15.52 -11.86 34.97
C CYS A 256 -16.77 -12.26 35.74
N SER A 257 -17.45 -11.33 36.40
CA SER A 257 -18.68 -11.59 37.16
C SER A 257 -19.91 -11.77 36.26
N ASP A 258 -19.91 -11.09 35.11
CA ASP A 258 -20.95 -11.12 34.07
C ASP A 258 -20.25 -10.97 32.72
N TRP A 259 -20.58 -11.82 31.74
CA TRP A 259 -19.96 -11.84 30.42
C TRP A 259 -20.12 -10.48 29.71
N THR A 260 -21.17 -9.72 30.02
CA THR A 260 -21.38 -8.38 29.47
C THR A 260 -20.34 -7.36 29.95
N GLN A 261 -19.63 -7.63 31.03
CA GLN A 261 -18.59 -6.77 31.61
C GLN A 261 -17.16 -7.15 31.20
N VAL A 262 -17.00 -8.11 30.28
CA VAL A 262 -15.68 -8.67 29.94
C VAL A 262 -14.68 -7.63 29.45
N ASP A 263 -15.12 -6.58 28.76
CA ASP A 263 -14.24 -5.51 28.28
C ASP A 263 -13.58 -4.75 29.44
N LYS A 264 -14.29 -4.59 30.56
CA LYS A 264 -13.83 -3.84 31.73
C LYS A 264 -13.06 -4.71 32.72
N GLN A 265 -13.53 -5.94 32.95
CA GLN A 265 -12.98 -6.80 34.01
C GLN A 265 -11.86 -7.72 33.53
N SER A 266 -11.81 -8.01 32.23
CA SER A 266 -10.77 -8.85 31.62
C SER A 266 -10.46 -8.29 30.22
N PRO A 267 -9.87 -7.08 30.15
CA PRO A 267 -9.55 -6.45 28.88
C PRO A 267 -8.59 -7.35 28.10
N MET A 268 -8.85 -7.49 26.80
CA MET A 268 -8.02 -8.22 25.81
C MET A 268 -7.90 -9.75 25.96
N LEU A 269 -7.95 -10.31 27.18
CA LEU A 269 -7.82 -11.75 27.45
C LEU A 269 -9.13 -12.35 28.01
N PRO A 270 -9.40 -13.65 27.78
CA PRO A 270 -8.72 -14.51 26.82
C PRO A 270 -8.94 -14.04 25.38
N MET A 271 -7.99 -14.29 24.49
CA MET A 271 -8.21 -14.03 23.06
C MET A 271 -9.21 -15.05 22.50
N VAL A 272 -9.84 -14.75 21.36
CA VAL A 272 -10.71 -15.72 20.66
C VAL A 272 -10.13 -16.01 19.29
N ALA A 273 -10.07 -17.26 18.89
CA ALA A 273 -9.65 -17.67 17.55
C ALA A 273 -10.77 -18.45 16.87
N LEU A 274 -11.30 -17.91 15.78
CA LEU A 274 -12.17 -18.64 14.86
C LEU A 274 -11.28 -19.44 13.92
N VAL A 275 -11.42 -20.77 13.93
CA VAL A 275 -10.58 -21.68 13.13
C VAL A 275 -11.41 -22.51 12.17
N SER A 276 -10.84 -22.81 11.00
CA SER A 276 -11.43 -23.72 10.01
C SER A 276 -10.32 -24.41 9.21
N LYS A 277 -10.70 -25.36 8.34
CA LYS A 277 -9.75 -26.00 7.43
C LYS A 277 -9.08 -24.96 6.54
N SER A 278 -7.77 -25.09 6.33
CA SER A 278 -7.03 -24.20 5.43
C SER A 278 -7.65 -24.22 4.02
N THR A 279 -7.73 -23.06 3.37
CA THR A 279 -8.08 -22.94 1.94
C THR A 279 -6.84 -22.92 1.05
N SER A 280 -5.66 -22.75 1.65
CA SER A 280 -4.38 -22.79 0.97
C SER A 280 -3.76 -24.19 1.05
N THR A 281 -3.12 -24.63 -0.04
CA THR A 281 -2.31 -25.85 -0.09
C THR A 281 -1.05 -25.79 0.79
N GLU A 282 -0.59 -24.59 1.15
CA GLU A 282 0.58 -24.38 2.02
C GLU A 282 0.21 -24.34 3.51
N GLY A 283 -1.08 -24.17 3.84
CA GLY A 283 -1.57 -24.07 5.21
C GLY A 283 -2.18 -25.39 5.71
N HIS A 284 -1.97 -25.70 7.00
CA HIS A 284 -2.63 -26.84 7.65
C HIS A 284 -3.98 -26.44 8.26
N ILE A 285 -4.10 -25.21 8.74
CA ILE A 285 -5.32 -24.65 9.34
C ILE A 285 -5.39 -23.15 9.06
N GLN A 286 -6.59 -22.59 8.96
CA GLN A 286 -6.76 -21.14 8.93
C GLN A 286 -7.31 -20.62 10.27
N SER A 287 -6.89 -19.41 10.65
CA SER A 287 -7.29 -18.78 11.90
C SER A 287 -7.60 -17.29 11.72
N ARG A 288 -8.67 -16.81 12.37
CA ARG A 288 -8.99 -15.40 12.59
C ARG A 288 -8.93 -15.15 14.09
N LEU A 289 -7.82 -14.57 14.53
CA LEU A 289 -7.56 -14.25 15.93
C LEU A 289 -8.16 -12.88 16.26
N PHE A 290 -8.91 -12.79 17.34
CA PHE A 290 -9.50 -11.57 17.85
C PHE A 290 -8.75 -11.12 19.09
N LEU A 291 -8.35 -9.85 19.08
CA LEU A 291 -7.74 -9.14 20.19
C LEU A 291 -8.48 -7.81 20.33
N ASP A 292 -8.91 -7.49 21.55
CA ASP A 292 -9.68 -6.26 21.81
C ASP A 292 -10.92 -6.11 20.90
N ASN A 293 -11.71 -7.18 20.78
CA ASN A 293 -12.91 -7.26 19.93
C ASN A 293 -12.71 -6.89 18.45
N ARG A 294 -11.47 -6.94 17.94
CA ARG A 294 -11.15 -6.73 16.52
C ARG A 294 -10.36 -7.89 15.97
N CYS A 295 -10.49 -8.13 14.67
CA CYS A 295 -9.70 -9.13 13.99
C CYS A 295 -8.25 -8.67 13.86
N HIS A 296 -7.31 -9.52 14.30
CA HIS A 296 -5.89 -9.24 14.16
C HIS A 296 -5.53 -9.23 12.67
N PRO A 297 -4.83 -8.19 12.14
CA PRO A 297 -4.53 -8.08 10.71
C PRO A 297 -3.49 -9.11 10.21
N SER A 298 -3.01 -9.98 11.10
CA SER A 298 -2.03 -11.03 10.85
C SER A 298 -2.30 -12.16 11.84
N MET A 299 -1.28 -12.86 12.35
CA MET A 299 -1.39 -13.70 13.53
C MET A 299 -0.41 -13.22 14.61
N ALA A 300 -0.82 -13.19 15.88
CA ALA A 300 0.10 -12.97 16.99
C ALA A 300 0.99 -14.21 17.18
N GLY A 301 2.29 -14.05 17.43
CA GLY A 301 3.22 -15.18 17.62
C GLY A 301 2.81 -16.13 18.75
N THR A 302 2.39 -15.58 19.89
CA THR A 302 1.79 -16.34 21.02
C THR A 302 0.46 -16.99 20.62
N GLY A 303 -0.32 -16.32 19.76
CA GLY A 303 -1.48 -16.90 19.09
C GLY A 303 -1.13 -18.19 18.35
N GLY A 304 -0.12 -18.13 17.49
CA GLY A 304 0.33 -19.27 16.70
C GLY A 304 0.88 -20.42 17.56
N VAL A 305 1.68 -20.10 18.58
CA VAL A 305 2.18 -21.08 19.55
C VAL A 305 1.05 -21.79 20.28
N CYS A 306 0.06 -21.04 20.75
CA CYS A 306 -1.10 -21.63 21.42
C CYS A 306 -1.89 -22.51 20.46
N THR A 307 -2.13 -22.08 19.22
CA THR A 307 -2.80 -22.91 18.18
C THR A 307 -2.02 -24.19 17.94
N ALA A 308 -0.68 -24.12 17.84
CA ALA A 308 0.17 -25.28 17.64
C ALA A 308 0.14 -26.24 18.83
N ALA A 309 0.15 -25.73 20.07
CA ALA A 309 -0.03 -26.56 21.25
C ALA A 309 -1.41 -27.26 21.25
N THR A 310 -2.49 -26.50 21.01
CA THR A 310 -3.86 -27.01 20.93
C THR A 310 -4.02 -28.06 19.84
N SER A 311 -3.29 -27.95 18.74
CA SER A 311 -3.30 -28.94 17.65
C SER A 311 -2.85 -30.34 18.07
N ARG A 312 -2.01 -30.43 19.12
CA ARG A 312 -1.48 -31.68 19.68
C ARG A 312 -2.28 -32.17 20.88
N ILE A 313 -3.38 -31.50 21.25
CA ILE A 313 -4.34 -31.98 22.24
C ILE A 313 -5.41 -32.77 21.51
N THR A 314 -5.38 -34.10 21.66
CA THR A 314 -6.32 -35.02 21.00
C THR A 314 -7.76 -34.63 21.29
N GLY A 315 -8.55 -34.45 20.23
CA GLY A 315 -9.97 -34.11 20.34
C GLY A 315 -10.27 -32.65 20.61
N SER A 316 -9.29 -31.74 20.63
CA SER A 316 -9.53 -30.28 20.68
C SER A 316 -10.18 -29.74 19.40
N VAL A 317 -10.73 -28.52 19.45
CA VAL A 317 -11.30 -27.84 18.27
C VAL A 317 -10.27 -27.73 17.13
N VAL A 318 -9.02 -27.38 17.45
CA VAL A 318 -7.93 -27.26 16.46
C VAL A 318 -7.54 -28.64 15.92
N ASN A 319 -7.35 -29.63 16.81
CA ASN A 319 -6.94 -30.98 16.44
C ASN A 319 -7.92 -31.65 15.47
N ARG A 320 -9.24 -31.46 15.67
CA ARG A 320 -10.30 -32.02 14.81
C ARG A 320 -10.32 -31.49 13.38
N LEU A 321 -9.70 -30.34 13.12
CA LEU A 321 -9.66 -29.73 11.79
C LEU A 321 -8.46 -30.18 10.96
N LEU A 322 -7.51 -30.89 11.57
CA LEU A 322 -6.25 -31.26 10.94
C LEU A 322 -6.28 -32.66 10.33
N THR A 323 -5.50 -32.84 9.27
CA THR A 323 -5.24 -34.16 8.67
C THR A 323 -4.22 -34.93 9.50
N THR A 324 -4.20 -36.25 9.36
CA THR A 324 -3.18 -37.12 9.99
C THR A 324 -1.76 -36.70 9.63
N GLU A 325 -1.54 -36.21 8.41
CA GLU A 325 -0.25 -35.68 7.96
C GLU A 325 0.15 -34.41 8.72
N ALA A 326 -0.76 -33.44 8.85
CA ALA A 326 -0.51 -32.20 9.58
C ALA A 326 -0.25 -32.45 11.09
N LEU A 327 -0.86 -33.50 11.67
CA LEU A 327 -0.62 -33.92 13.05
C LEU A 327 0.78 -34.53 13.25
N LYS A 328 1.33 -35.20 12.23
CA LYS A 328 2.68 -35.79 12.26
C LYS A 328 3.79 -34.81 11.88
N SER A 329 3.46 -33.69 11.24
CA SER A 329 4.43 -32.69 10.83
C SER A 329 5.14 -32.05 12.03
N TYR A 330 6.44 -31.75 11.86
CA TYR A 330 7.24 -30.96 12.80
C TYR A 330 6.84 -29.47 12.80
N GLN A 331 5.98 -29.06 11.85
CA GLN A 331 5.48 -27.70 11.74
C GLN A 331 3.97 -27.66 11.59
N LEU A 332 3.32 -26.72 12.29
CA LEU A 332 1.96 -26.31 12.00
C LEU A 332 2.00 -24.98 11.23
N VAL A 333 1.55 -24.98 9.98
CA VAL A 333 1.43 -23.76 9.17
C VAL A 333 0.02 -23.20 9.30
N ILE A 334 -0.09 -22.01 9.88
CA ILE A 334 -1.37 -21.34 10.14
C ILE A 334 -1.59 -20.25 9.09
N GLN A 335 -2.61 -20.39 8.26
CA GLN A 335 -3.06 -19.34 7.34
C GLN A 335 -3.81 -18.25 8.13
N HIS A 336 -3.40 -16.99 7.94
CA HIS A 336 -3.99 -15.81 8.58
C HIS A 336 -4.14 -14.68 7.54
N PRO A 337 -4.77 -13.53 7.87
CA PRO A 337 -5.12 -12.52 6.86
C PRO A 337 -3.96 -11.90 6.05
N ALA A 338 -2.72 -12.07 6.51
CA ALA A 338 -1.53 -11.48 5.89
C ALA A 338 -0.58 -12.54 5.29
N GLY A 339 -1.01 -13.81 5.22
CA GLY A 339 -0.19 -14.93 4.72
C GLY A 339 -0.17 -16.11 5.68
N HIS A 340 1.01 -16.70 5.87
CA HIS A 340 1.17 -17.94 6.62
C HIS A 340 2.17 -17.78 7.76
N LEU A 341 1.85 -18.43 8.88
CA LEU A 341 2.71 -18.48 10.05
C LEU A 341 3.11 -19.94 10.34
N PRO A 342 4.33 -20.36 9.98
CA PRO A 342 4.86 -21.65 10.40
C PRO A 342 5.26 -21.62 11.87
N ILE A 343 4.78 -22.60 12.63
CA ILE A 343 5.12 -22.82 14.04
C ILE A 343 5.77 -24.20 14.16
N GLN A 344 6.98 -24.26 14.71
CA GLN A 344 7.60 -25.53 15.08
C GLN A 344 6.82 -26.15 16.24
N VAL A 345 6.47 -27.42 16.11
CA VAL A 345 5.76 -28.16 17.15
C VAL A 345 6.18 -29.63 17.11
N LYS A 346 6.75 -30.10 18.22
CA LYS A 346 7.11 -31.49 18.46
C LYS A 346 6.82 -31.85 19.90
N THR A 347 6.09 -32.94 20.09
CA THR A 347 5.75 -33.51 21.39
C THR A 347 6.85 -34.46 21.86
N LYS A 348 7.16 -34.47 23.17
CA LYS A 348 7.98 -35.53 23.80
C LYS A 348 7.16 -36.80 24.02
N ASN A 349 5.86 -36.63 24.23
CA ASN A 349 4.87 -37.67 24.35
C ASN A 349 3.57 -37.18 23.72
N ASP A 350 2.92 -38.04 22.93
CA ASP A 350 1.73 -37.66 22.16
C ASP A 350 0.46 -37.57 23.02
N GLY A 351 0.61 -37.61 24.34
CA GLY A 351 -0.52 -37.45 25.25
C GLY A 351 -1.64 -38.46 25.00
N GLY A 352 -1.33 -39.77 25.08
CA GLY A 352 -2.34 -40.84 24.97
C GLY A 352 -3.53 -40.61 25.90
N ASP A 353 -4.67 -41.28 25.64
CA ASP A 353 -6.07 -40.97 26.01
C ASP A 353 -6.40 -40.08 27.24
N ASP A 354 -5.56 -40.00 28.28
CA ASP A 354 -5.75 -39.19 29.49
C ASP A 354 -4.59 -38.22 29.84
N LYS A 355 -3.62 -37.98 28.96
CA LYS A 355 -2.45 -37.12 29.25
C LYS A 355 -2.32 -35.95 28.28
N LEU A 356 -2.06 -34.75 28.82
CA LEU A 356 -1.73 -33.58 28.01
C LEU A 356 -0.34 -33.73 27.36
N PRO A 357 -0.15 -33.21 26.14
CA PRO A 357 1.14 -33.26 25.46
C PRO A 357 2.17 -32.41 26.21
N SER A 358 3.40 -32.91 26.30
CA SER A 358 4.58 -32.10 26.65
C SER A 358 5.41 -31.84 25.40
N PHE A 359 6.03 -30.66 25.31
CA PHE A 359 6.66 -30.21 24.07
C PHE A 359 8.18 -30.31 24.15
N GLU A 360 8.79 -30.91 23.13
CA GLU A 360 10.22 -30.89 22.86
C GLU A 360 10.61 -29.61 22.13
N ALA A 361 9.77 -29.22 21.16
CA ALA A 361 9.89 -27.97 20.43
C ALA A 361 8.51 -27.33 20.33
N LEU A 362 8.43 -26.05 20.67
CA LEU A 362 7.24 -25.26 20.43
C LEU A 362 7.66 -23.82 20.23
N GLY A 363 7.71 -23.35 19.00
CA GLY A 363 8.33 -22.07 18.73
C GLY A 363 8.15 -21.55 17.32
N PHE A 364 8.60 -20.33 17.08
CA PHE A 364 8.48 -19.68 15.79
C PHE A 364 9.66 -18.77 15.53
N VAL A 365 9.92 -18.47 14.26
CA VAL A 365 11.00 -17.57 13.88
C VAL A 365 10.44 -16.16 13.64
N ARG A 366 11.17 -15.16 14.12
CA ARG A 366 10.93 -13.74 13.85
C ARG A 366 12.23 -13.03 13.48
N THR A 367 12.10 -11.78 13.10
CA THR A 367 13.22 -10.85 12.96
C THR A 367 12.99 -9.67 13.89
N ALA A 368 14.07 -9.04 14.35
CA ALA A 368 14.02 -7.80 15.12
C ALA A 368 14.98 -6.76 14.55
N ARG A 369 14.67 -5.48 14.77
CA ARG A 369 15.51 -4.36 14.33
C ARG A 369 15.34 -3.16 15.26
N TYR A 370 16.45 -2.54 15.66
CA TYR A 370 16.45 -1.24 16.31
C TYR A 370 16.07 -0.17 15.29
N LEU A 371 15.02 0.58 15.61
CA LEU A 371 14.57 1.71 14.79
C LEU A 371 15.17 3.02 15.28
N PHE A 372 15.31 3.14 16.60
CA PHE A 372 15.84 4.31 17.27
C PHE A 372 16.41 3.91 18.63
N GLN A 373 17.42 4.65 19.09
CA GLN A 373 17.95 4.59 20.44
C GLN A 373 18.38 5.99 20.85
N GLY A 374 17.93 6.48 22.01
CA GLY A 374 18.24 7.83 22.46
C GLY A 374 17.40 8.29 23.65
N GLN A 375 17.39 9.60 23.87
CA GLN A 375 16.61 10.25 24.93
C GLN A 375 15.18 10.52 24.46
N LEU A 376 14.20 10.04 25.22
CA LEU A 376 12.78 10.29 25.07
C LEU A 376 12.37 11.41 26.03
N PHE A 377 11.93 12.54 25.49
CA PHE A 377 11.47 13.66 26.31
C PHE A 377 10.10 13.37 26.92
N VAL A 378 10.00 13.62 28.21
CA VAL A 378 8.80 13.39 29.02
C VAL A 378 8.17 14.75 29.31
N PRO A 379 6.91 14.99 28.93
CA PRO A 379 6.25 16.27 29.17
C PRO A 379 6.15 16.60 30.68
N ALA A 380 6.31 17.89 31.00
CA ALA A 380 6.46 18.38 32.38
C ALA A 380 5.17 18.32 33.22
N ASP A 381 4.03 17.96 32.61
CA ASP A 381 2.74 17.78 33.28
C ASP A 381 2.70 16.54 34.21
N LEU A 382 3.72 15.68 34.18
CA LEU A 382 3.91 14.58 35.11
C LEU A 382 4.58 14.98 36.44
N GLU A 383 5.01 16.24 36.63
CA GLU A 383 5.77 16.67 37.83
C GLU A 383 4.93 16.83 39.11
N ASP A 384 3.61 16.70 39.08
CA ASP A 384 2.81 16.73 40.31
C ASP A 384 2.88 15.39 41.07
N ASN A 385 3.94 15.27 41.89
CA ASN A 385 4.10 14.51 43.15
C ASN A 385 4.87 13.17 43.26
N ASP A 386 5.36 12.51 42.20
CA ASP A 386 5.90 11.13 42.39
C ASP A 386 7.34 10.84 41.92
N MET A 387 8.08 11.82 41.40
CA MET A 387 9.45 11.60 40.86
C MET A 387 10.60 12.12 41.74
N SER A 388 10.31 12.79 42.86
CA SER A 388 11.34 13.36 43.74
C SER A 388 11.71 12.44 44.90
N ASN A 389 12.35 11.31 44.61
CA ASN A 389 13.09 10.53 45.61
C ASN A 389 14.30 9.83 44.97
N GLN A 390 15.17 10.63 44.32
CA GLN A 390 16.58 10.29 44.21
C GLN A 390 17.40 11.54 44.54
N GLU A 391 18.06 11.49 45.69
CA GLU A 391 18.90 12.55 46.26
C GLU A 391 19.99 12.95 45.26
N THR A 392 19.90 14.17 44.75
CA THR A 392 21.06 14.88 44.21
C THR A 392 21.60 15.78 45.32
N VAL A 393 22.66 15.31 45.97
CA VAL A 393 23.49 16.12 46.86
C VAL A 393 24.17 17.20 46.01
N THR A 394 23.70 18.44 46.09
CA THR A 394 24.58 19.61 45.94
C THR A 394 24.13 20.74 46.87
N ASN A 395 25.12 21.31 47.53
CA ASN A 395 25.05 22.26 48.62
C ASN A 395 24.65 23.69 48.18
N GLU A 396 24.20 24.43 49.20
CA GLU A 396 24.36 25.87 49.40
C GLU A 396 23.28 26.85 48.90
N SER A 397 22.48 27.30 49.89
CA SER A 397 22.16 28.69 50.26
C SER A 397 21.85 29.70 49.14
N GLY A 398 20.74 30.42 49.12
CA GLY A 398 19.71 30.64 50.11
C GLY A 398 18.83 31.82 49.69
N THR A 399 17.74 32.00 50.43
CA THR A 399 16.93 33.24 50.56
C THR A 399 16.09 33.72 49.37
N ARG A 400 14.84 33.23 49.36
CA ARG A 400 13.59 34.00 49.60
C ARG A 400 13.35 35.32 48.83
N ALA A 401 12.27 35.25 48.05
CA ALA A 401 10.97 35.91 48.29
C ALA A 401 10.57 37.16 47.48
N LYS A 402 9.49 36.92 46.72
CA LYS A 402 8.15 37.56 46.80
C LYS A 402 7.83 38.80 45.97
N HIS A 403 6.72 38.63 45.24
CA HIS A 403 5.71 39.61 44.82
C HIS A 403 6.21 40.66 43.79
N ALA A 404 5.42 41.22 42.87
CA ALA A 404 3.97 41.29 42.73
C ALA A 404 3.59 41.41 41.24
N LEU A 405 2.33 41.12 40.95
CA LEU A 405 1.60 41.35 39.69
C LEU A 405 1.49 42.86 39.41
N ASP A 406 1.52 43.25 38.12
CA ASP A 406 0.42 43.99 37.48
C ASP A 406 0.75 44.35 36.01
N ASP A 407 -0.16 43.87 35.15
CA ASP A 407 -0.93 44.62 34.14
C ASP A 407 -0.30 45.30 32.90
N GLN A 408 -1.03 45.05 31.80
CA GLN A 408 -1.24 45.85 30.59
C GLN A 408 -0.32 45.67 29.37
N ALA A 409 -0.87 44.88 28.44
CA ALA A 409 -1.32 45.28 27.10
C ALA A 409 -0.31 45.75 26.04
N SER A 410 -0.55 45.21 24.84
CA SER A 410 -0.07 45.59 23.50
C SER A 410 1.33 45.11 23.08
N ASN A 411 1.36 44.01 22.32
CA ASN A 411 1.63 44.11 20.88
C ASN A 411 1.58 42.73 20.21
N ASN A 412 0.63 42.57 19.30
CA ASN A 412 0.66 41.55 18.27
C ASN A 412 1.88 41.80 17.37
N GLN A 413 2.91 40.97 17.48
CA GLN A 413 3.80 40.69 16.36
C GLN A 413 3.94 39.18 16.21
N VAL A 414 3.48 38.71 15.06
CA VAL A 414 3.56 37.34 14.58
C VAL A 414 5.03 36.93 14.49
N GLY A 415 5.43 36.01 15.36
CA GLY A 415 6.76 35.40 15.36
C GLY A 415 6.88 34.35 14.25
N ASN A 416 7.88 34.56 13.41
CA ASN A 416 8.25 33.78 12.23
C ASN A 416 8.64 32.32 12.60
N PRO A 417 8.16 31.27 11.89
CA PRO A 417 8.63 29.91 12.10
C PRO A 417 10.00 29.68 11.44
N GLU A 418 10.85 28.96 12.17
CA GLU A 418 12.26 28.70 11.89
C GLU A 418 12.52 27.99 10.54
N GLN A 419 13.66 28.37 9.96
CA GLN A 419 14.13 28.05 8.62
C GLN A 419 14.72 26.64 8.53
N GLY A 420 14.08 25.77 7.73
CA GLY A 420 14.81 24.72 7.02
C GLY A 420 15.67 25.34 5.91
N SER A 421 16.80 24.71 5.57
CA SER A 421 17.76 25.20 4.57
C SER A 421 17.09 25.73 3.29
N ALA A 422 17.46 26.93 2.86
CA ALA A 422 16.81 27.72 1.82
C ALA A 422 16.72 27.09 0.42
N GLN A 423 17.34 25.93 0.17
CA GLN A 423 17.29 25.24 -1.13
C GLN A 423 16.06 24.32 -1.32
N ASP A 424 15.36 23.95 -0.24
CA ASP A 424 14.28 22.93 -0.31
C ASP A 424 12.86 23.49 -0.60
N PHE A 425 12.68 24.82 -0.73
CA PHE A 425 11.36 25.48 -0.66
C PHE A 425 10.88 26.21 -1.93
N GLU A 426 11.36 25.84 -3.12
CA GLU A 426 11.00 26.55 -4.37
C GLU A 426 10.37 25.69 -5.48
N VAL A 427 9.89 24.48 -5.20
CA VAL A 427 9.33 23.61 -6.25
C VAL A 427 8.20 24.30 -7.03
N THR A 428 7.21 24.85 -6.34
CA THR A 428 6.06 25.50 -7.01
C THR A 428 6.54 26.70 -7.86
N LYS A 429 7.42 27.54 -7.31
CA LYS A 429 7.96 28.73 -8.01
C LYS A 429 8.79 28.36 -9.22
N ARG A 430 9.63 27.32 -9.12
CA ARG A 430 10.48 26.86 -10.21
C ARG A 430 9.65 26.25 -11.34
N LEU A 431 8.64 25.46 -11.02
CA LEU A 431 7.69 24.97 -12.02
C LEU A 431 6.93 26.13 -12.68
N ALA A 432 6.42 27.10 -11.91
CA ALA A 432 5.73 28.26 -12.47
C ALA A 432 6.63 29.11 -13.38
N SER A 433 7.88 29.36 -12.97
CA SER A 433 8.86 30.07 -13.81
C SER A 433 9.23 29.26 -15.05
N PHE A 434 9.32 27.94 -14.98
CA PHE A 434 9.54 27.08 -16.13
C PHE A 434 8.39 27.18 -17.12
N VAL A 435 7.14 27.03 -16.63
CA VAL A 435 5.93 27.17 -17.45
C VAL A 435 5.91 28.51 -18.16
N GLN A 436 6.24 29.62 -17.48
CA GLN A 436 6.29 30.93 -18.12
C GLN A 436 7.39 31.01 -19.19
N LYS A 437 8.64 30.65 -18.84
CA LYS A 437 9.84 30.99 -19.62
C LYS A 437 10.17 30.05 -20.77
N THR A 438 9.68 28.81 -20.75
CA THR A 438 9.99 27.84 -21.81
C THR A 438 9.52 28.35 -23.17
N ILE A 439 10.39 28.28 -24.18
CA ILE A 439 10.08 28.62 -25.57
C ILE A 439 10.21 27.38 -26.45
N PHE A 440 9.58 27.40 -27.62
CA PHE A 440 9.55 26.25 -28.53
C PHE A 440 10.95 25.83 -28.97
N GLU A 441 11.85 26.79 -29.21
CA GLU A 441 13.23 26.58 -29.64
C GLU A 441 14.08 25.87 -28.57
N GLY A 442 13.61 25.82 -27.32
CA GLY A 442 14.24 25.06 -26.24
C GLY A 442 13.86 23.59 -26.18
N ILE A 443 12.98 23.12 -27.07
CA ILE A 443 12.55 21.72 -27.14
C ILE A 443 13.33 21.02 -28.25
N SER A 444 13.91 19.86 -27.95
CA SER A 444 14.71 19.14 -28.95
C SER A 444 13.82 18.61 -30.09
N PRO A 445 14.35 18.45 -31.32
CA PRO A 445 13.60 17.88 -32.44
C PRO A 445 12.99 16.50 -32.12
N GLU A 446 13.71 15.66 -31.37
CA GLU A 446 13.23 14.33 -30.96
C GLU A 446 12.05 14.42 -30.00
N ALA A 447 12.09 15.38 -29.08
CA ALA A 447 11.00 15.62 -28.15
C ALA A 447 9.75 16.16 -28.88
N ILE A 448 9.93 17.07 -29.83
CA ILE A 448 8.83 17.54 -30.71
C ILE A 448 8.24 16.38 -31.50
N GLU A 449 9.07 15.49 -32.05
CA GLU A 449 8.59 14.34 -32.79
C GLU A 449 7.78 13.38 -31.91
N ARG A 450 8.24 13.13 -30.67
CA ARG A 450 7.46 12.35 -29.70
C ARG A 450 6.09 12.99 -29.43
N LEU A 451 6.01 14.31 -29.33
CA LEU A 451 4.73 15.01 -29.13
C LEU A 451 3.78 14.84 -30.32
N ARG A 452 4.30 14.87 -31.56
CA ARG A 452 3.50 14.57 -32.76
C ARG A 452 2.96 13.14 -32.74
N GLN A 453 3.81 12.18 -32.38
CA GLN A 453 3.40 10.79 -32.23
C GLN A 453 2.28 10.64 -31.21
N CYS A 454 2.45 11.23 -30.01
CA CYS A 454 1.43 11.19 -28.97
C CYS A 454 0.14 11.95 -29.36
N LEU A 455 0.23 13.03 -30.14
CA LEU A 455 -0.95 13.76 -30.63
C LEU A 455 -1.77 12.91 -31.60
N MET A 456 -1.12 12.22 -32.56
CA MET A 456 -1.80 11.26 -33.42
C MET A 456 -2.41 10.12 -32.61
N ASP A 457 -1.68 9.59 -31.64
CA ASP A 457 -2.14 8.51 -30.77
C ASP A 457 -3.40 8.90 -30.00
N PHE A 458 -3.35 10.04 -29.31
CA PHE A 458 -4.46 10.61 -28.55
C PHE A 458 -5.70 10.81 -29.41
N SER A 459 -5.55 11.44 -30.59
CA SER A 459 -6.68 11.69 -31.49
C SER A 459 -7.29 10.38 -32.01
N GLY A 460 -6.46 9.43 -32.45
CA GLY A 460 -6.96 8.15 -32.96
C GLY A 460 -7.66 7.32 -31.90
N VAL A 461 -7.07 7.23 -30.70
CA VAL A 461 -7.69 6.51 -29.57
C VAL A 461 -8.97 7.21 -29.10
N GLY A 462 -9.00 8.55 -29.09
CA GLY A 462 -10.16 9.36 -28.76
C GLY A 462 -11.34 9.15 -29.72
N GLU A 463 -11.09 9.22 -31.02
CA GLU A 463 -12.11 8.99 -32.06
C GLU A 463 -12.70 7.58 -31.96
N LEU A 464 -11.84 6.57 -31.90
CA LEU A 464 -12.31 5.19 -31.77
C LEU A 464 -13.05 5.01 -30.44
N GLY A 465 -12.53 5.56 -29.34
CA GLY A 465 -13.15 5.50 -28.02
C GLY A 465 -14.54 6.12 -27.97
N ALA A 466 -14.75 7.24 -28.68
CA ALA A 466 -16.07 7.84 -28.83
C ALA A 466 -17.04 6.91 -29.58
N LYS A 467 -16.55 6.19 -30.59
CA LYS A 467 -17.34 5.30 -31.44
C LYS A 467 -17.70 3.97 -30.80
N VAL A 468 -16.73 3.29 -30.18
CA VAL A 468 -16.86 1.89 -29.71
C VAL A 468 -16.92 1.76 -28.19
N GLY A 469 -16.60 2.83 -27.47
CA GLY A 469 -16.61 2.83 -26.01
C GLY A 469 -18.01 2.70 -25.45
N GLU A 470 -18.27 1.61 -24.71
CA GLU A 470 -19.55 1.37 -24.01
C GLU A 470 -19.95 2.50 -23.04
N SER A 471 -18.96 3.23 -22.49
CA SER A 471 -19.18 4.34 -21.58
C SER A 471 -19.43 5.66 -22.29
N SER A 472 -19.02 5.80 -23.54
CA SER A 472 -19.01 7.08 -24.25
C SER A 472 -20.41 7.69 -24.41
N PRO A 473 -21.46 6.93 -24.79
CA PRO A 473 -22.82 7.49 -24.90
C PRO A 473 -23.38 8.01 -23.57
N VAL A 474 -23.10 7.35 -22.45
CA VAL A 474 -23.60 7.80 -21.14
C VAL A 474 -22.83 9.00 -20.60
N PHE A 475 -21.54 9.12 -20.92
CA PHE A 475 -20.75 10.31 -20.61
C PHE A 475 -21.27 11.52 -21.37
N LEU A 476 -21.53 11.39 -22.68
CA LEU A 476 -22.15 12.43 -23.49
C LEU A 476 -23.47 12.89 -22.88
N LYS A 477 -24.38 11.94 -22.62
CA LYS A 477 -25.68 12.22 -22.01
C LYS A 477 -25.57 12.94 -20.67
N GLY A 478 -24.59 12.55 -19.84
CA GLY A 478 -24.34 13.19 -18.55
C GLY A 478 -23.90 14.64 -18.69
N ILE A 479 -23.02 14.94 -19.65
CA ILE A 479 -22.58 16.32 -19.93
C ILE A 479 -23.72 17.13 -20.54
N GLU A 480 -24.48 16.59 -21.50
CA GLU A 480 -25.64 17.26 -22.08
C GLU A 480 -26.68 17.68 -21.04
N ALA A 481 -26.86 16.88 -19.99
CA ALA A 481 -27.79 17.19 -18.90
C ALA A 481 -27.39 18.41 -18.08
N VAL A 482 -26.09 18.75 -18.01
CA VAL A 482 -25.58 19.89 -17.24
C VAL A 482 -25.18 21.08 -18.12
N THR A 483 -25.11 20.90 -19.44
CA THR A 483 -24.79 21.97 -20.38
C THR A 483 -26.02 22.63 -21.02
N ALA A 484 -27.23 22.09 -20.86
CA ALA A 484 -28.54 22.66 -21.26
C ALA A 484 -28.48 23.80 -22.33
N GLU A 485 -28.61 23.43 -23.61
CA GLU A 485 -28.55 24.35 -24.77
C GLU A 485 -27.27 25.22 -24.93
N ALA A 486 -26.25 25.09 -24.07
CA ALA A 486 -25.02 25.88 -24.19
C ALA A 486 -24.31 25.62 -25.52
N SER A 487 -24.37 26.60 -26.41
CA SER A 487 -23.63 26.66 -27.67
C SER A 487 -22.16 26.97 -27.38
N GLY A 488 -21.36 25.93 -27.27
CA GLY A 488 -19.92 26.10 -27.44
C GLY A 488 -19.50 25.97 -28.89
N ARG A 489 -18.20 26.10 -29.13
CA ARG A 489 -17.61 25.98 -30.48
C ARG A 489 -16.61 24.83 -30.60
N ASN A 490 -16.34 24.14 -29.50
CA ASN A 490 -15.28 23.14 -29.46
C ASN A 490 -15.75 21.77 -29.90
N VAL A 491 -14.88 21.11 -30.67
CA VAL A 491 -15.09 19.79 -31.23
C VAL A 491 -15.02 18.72 -30.14
N VAL A 492 -15.92 17.75 -30.24
CA VAL A 492 -15.91 16.54 -29.43
C VAL A 492 -15.85 15.33 -30.36
N PHE A 493 -14.91 14.43 -30.10
CA PHE A 493 -14.69 13.25 -30.94
C PHE A 493 -15.97 12.41 -31.09
N GLY A 494 -16.17 11.86 -32.29
CA GLY A 494 -17.34 11.05 -32.61
C GLY A 494 -18.70 11.75 -32.63
N THR A 495 -18.77 13.10 -32.57
CA THR A 495 -20.04 13.84 -32.68
C THR A 495 -19.91 15.20 -33.40
N ASP A 496 -20.94 15.57 -34.15
CA ASP A 496 -21.05 16.90 -34.76
C ASP A 496 -21.45 17.99 -33.74
N LYS A 497 -21.81 17.60 -32.51
CA LYS A 497 -22.16 18.56 -31.45
C LYS A 497 -20.93 19.35 -31.02
N ARG A 498 -21.16 20.61 -30.61
CA ARG A 498 -20.11 21.50 -30.10
C ARG A 498 -20.39 21.86 -28.64
N PHE A 499 -19.32 21.95 -27.86
CA PHE A 499 -19.40 22.19 -26.42
C PHE A 499 -18.48 23.34 -26.00
N PRO A 500 -18.71 23.98 -24.85
CA PRO A 500 -17.72 24.88 -24.26
C PRO A 500 -16.41 24.14 -24.00
N ALA A 501 -15.27 24.84 -24.10
CA ALA A 501 -13.94 24.25 -24.06
C ALA A 501 -13.72 23.28 -22.88
N GLN A 502 -14.16 23.63 -21.67
CA GLN A 502 -14.01 22.78 -20.49
C GLN A 502 -14.76 21.45 -20.59
N TYR A 503 -15.90 21.42 -21.28
CA TYR A 503 -16.71 20.21 -21.48
C TYR A 503 -16.26 19.42 -22.71
N ALA A 504 -15.77 20.09 -23.75
CA ALA A 504 -15.12 19.41 -24.86
C ALA A 504 -13.84 18.70 -24.40
N ALA A 505 -13.00 19.37 -23.60
CA ALA A 505 -11.84 18.77 -22.96
C ALA A 505 -12.22 17.58 -22.07
N PHE A 506 -13.30 17.70 -21.29
CA PHE A 506 -13.82 16.59 -20.48
C PHE A 506 -14.17 15.37 -21.34
N LEU A 507 -15.00 15.55 -22.37
CA LEU A 507 -15.46 14.43 -23.20
C LEU A 507 -14.32 13.80 -23.99
N ASN A 508 -13.46 14.60 -24.62
CA ASN A 508 -12.33 14.09 -25.41
C ASN A 508 -11.33 13.32 -24.54
N ALA A 509 -11.03 13.81 -23.33
CA ALA A 509 -10.20 13.08 -22.37
C ALA A 509 -10.86 11.77 -21.92
N ALA A 510 -12.17 11.77 -21.66
CA ALA A 510 -12.90 10.57 -21.24
C ALA A 510 -12.91 9.50 -22.34
N TYR A 511 -13.12 9.91 -23.60
CA TYR A 511 -13.13 9.00 -24.75
C TYR A 511 -11.74 8.42 -25.02
N ALA A 512 -10.70 9.27 -25.02
CA ALA A 512 -9.33 8.82 -25.21
C ALA A 512 -8.86 7.85 -24.10
N HIS A 513 -9.42 7.95 -22.89
CA HIS A 513 -9.09 7.05 -21.78
C HIS A 513 -10.00 5.81 -21.67
N THR A 514 -11.00 5.67 -22.56
CA THR A 514 -12.02 4.60 -22.48
C THR A 514 -11.47 3.23 -22.85
N LEU A 515 -10.57 3.17 -23.85
CA LEU A 515 -10.06 1.93 -24.41
C LEU A 515 -8.81 1.39 -23.71
N ASP A 516 -8.30 2.10 -22.69
CA ASP A 516 -7.00 1.82 -22.05
C ASP A 516 -5.87 1.69 -23.10
N PHE A 517 -5.95 2.42 -24.20
CA PHE A 517 -5.07 2.32 -25.36
C PHE A 517 -4.18 3.56 -25.56
N ASP A 518 -4.37 4.53 -24.68
CA ASP A 518 -3.64 5.78 -24.59
C ASP A 518 -2.23 5.59 -24.02
N ASP A 519 -1.42 6.63 -24.17
CA ASP A 519 -0.02 6.65 -23.74
C ASP A 519 0.18 6.38 -22.24
N THR A 520 1.41 6.03 -21.87
CA THR A 520 1.77 5.76 -20.48
C THR A 520 3.21 6.14 -20.21
N HIS A 521 3.43 7.00 -19.22
CA HIS A 521 4.75 7.33 -18.71
C HIS A 521 5.13 6.41 -17.54
N THR A 522 6.11 5.54 -17.75
CA THR A 522 6.49 4.46 -16.81
C THR A 522 6.91 5.00 -15.45
N GLY A 523 7.85 5.95 -15.41
CA GLY A 523 8.42 6.45 -14.16
C GLY A 523 7.42 7.15 -13.24
N GLY A 524 6.36 7.74 -13.81
CA GLY A 524 5.31 8.44 -13.06
C GLY A 524 4.03 7.63 -12.87
N ILE A 525 3.93 6.49 -13.55
CA ILE A 525 2.77 5.61 -13.57
C ILE A 525 1.48 6.39 -13.87
N ILE A 526 1.51 7.10 -15.00
CA ILE A 526 0.51 8.09 -15.41
C ILE A 526 0.21 7.99 -16.90
N HIS A 527 -1.06 8.18 -17.25
CA HIS A 527 -1.52 8.45 -18.62
C HIS A 527 -1.55 9.97 -18.84
N VAL A 528 -0.55 10.52 -19.52
CA VAL A 528 -0.31 11.96 -19.49
C VAL A 528 -1.10 12.64 -20.61
N GLY A 529 -1.07 12.10 -21.82
CA GLY A 529 -1.63 12.74 -23.00
C GLY A 529 -3.12 13.01 -22.91
N VAL A 530 -3.88 12.06 -22.34
CA VAL A 530 -5.34 12.18 -22.25
C VAL A 530 -5.81 13.44 -21.53
N THR A 531 -5.10 13.89 -20.50
CA THR A 531 -5.46 15.13 -19.78
C THR A 531 -4.91 16.35 -20.51
N ILE A 532 -3.64 16.28 -20.92
CA ILE A 532 -2.91 17.44 -21.44
C ILE A 532 -3.36 17.83 -22.84
N MET A 533 -3.51 16.86 -23.75
CA MET A 533 -3.87 17.10 -25.14
C MET A 533 -5.33 17.50 -25.29
N ALA A 534 -6.23 16.89 -24.52
CA ALA A 534 -7.64 17.30 -24.49
C ALA A 534 -7.80 18.76 -24.04
N THR A 535 -7.04 19.16 -23.01
CA THR A 535 -7.01 20.54 -22.52
C THR A 535 -6.43 21.49 -23.57
N ALA A 536 -5.29 21.12 -24.17
CA ALA A 536 -4.59 21.95 -25.15
C ALA A 536 -5.43 22.16 -26.42
N LEU A 537 -6.04 21.11 -26.97
CA LEU A 537 -6.86 21.19 -28.18
C LEU A 537 -8.10 22.07 -27.96
N ALA A 538 -8.82 21.87 -26.85
CA ALA A 538 -10.01 22.67 -26.56
C ALA A 538 -9.69 24.16 -26.31
N GLU A 539 -8.57 24.47 -25.66
CA GLU A 539 -8.15 25.86 -25.49
C GLU A 539 -7.62 26.47 -26.80
N ALA A 540 -6.84 25.73 -27.57
CA ALA A 540 -6.26 26.22 -28.81
C ALA A 540 -7.32 26.44 -29.90
N GLU A 541 -8.30 25.55 -30.04
CA GLU A 541 -9.46 25.77 -30.92
C GLU A 541 -10.26 27.03 -30.53
N SER A 542 -10.23 27.37 -29.23
CA SER A 542 -10.84 28.59 -28.69
C SER A 542 -10.04 29.86 -29.02
N HIS A 543 -8.94 29.78 -29.77
CA HIS A 543 -8.11 30.91 -30.18
C HIS A 543 -7.59 30.70 -31.62
N PRO A 544 -8.22 31.35 -32.64
CA PRO A 544 -7.94 31.06 -34.05
C PRO A 544 -6.52 31.44 -34.49
N ASP A 545 -5.81 32.23 -33.69
CA ASP A 545 -4.43 32.67 -33.88
C ASP A 545 -3.39 31.65 -33.40
N LEU A 546 -3.79 30.65 -32.61
CA LEU A 546 -2.85 29.64 -32.10
C LEU A 546 -2.55 28.56 -33.15
N THR A 547 -1.27 28.25 -33.27
CA THR A 547 -0.72 27.34 -34.27
C THR A 547 -0.34 25.98 -33.68
N LEU A 548 0.00 25.01 -34.54
CA LEU A 548 0.54 23.72 -34.10
C LEU A 548 1.82 23.90 -33.25
N LYS A 549 2.63 24.93 -33.50
CA LYS A 549 3.79 25.32 -32.68
C LYS A 549 3.37 25.62 -31.24
N ASP A 550 2.33 26.44 -31.06
CA ASP A 550 1.83 26.83 -29.75
C ASP A 550 1.23 25.64 -29.00
N LEU A 551 0.47 24.81 -29.72
CA LEU A 551 -0.09 23.57 -29.20
C LEU A 551 1.02 22.65 -28.68
N LEU A 552 2.03 22.34 -29.50
CA LEU A 552 3.13 21.45 -29.13
C LEU A 552 3.97 22.04 -27.98
N LEU A 553 4.22 23.34 -27.96
CA LEU A 553 4.89 24.00 -26.83
C LEU A 553 4.12 23.84 -25.51
N ALA A 554 2.81 24.11 -25.54
CA ALA A 554 1.97 23.99 -24.35
C ALA A 554 1.85 22.54 -23.87
N VAL A 555 1.69 21.60 -24.80
CA VAL A 555 1.67 20.16 -24.49
C VAL A 555 3.00 19.74 -23.88
N ALA A 556 4.15 20.13 -24.44
CA ALA A 556 5.48 19.82 -23.89
C ALA A 556 5.60 20.25 -22.42
N VAL A 557 5.19 21.49 -22.13
CA VAL A 557 5.24 22.06 -20.79
C VAL A 557 4.29 21.33 -19.83
N GLY A 558 3.05 21.06 -20.24
CA GLY A 558 2.06 20.35 -19.43
C GLY A 558 2.45 18.90 -19.15
N TYR A 559 3.03 18.22 -20.14
CA TYR A 559 3.59 16.88 -19.99
C TYR A 559 4.74 16.88 -18.98
N GLU A 560 5.70 17.78 -19.14
CA GLU A 560 6.86 17.86 -18.25
C GLU A 560 6.42 18.05 -16.80
N VAL A 561 5.54 19.03 -16.53
CA VAL A 561 5.01 19.28 -15.18
C VAL A 561 4.31 18.04 -14.61
N SER A 562 3.42 17.41 -15.38
CA SER A 562 2.72 16.19 -14.95
C SER A 562 3.68 15.04 -14.65
N CYS A 563 4.65 14.77 -15.54
CA CYS A 563 5.61 13.69 -15.38
C CYS A 563 6.47 13.89 -14.12
N ARG A 564 7.00 15.11 -13.90
CA ARG A 564 7.81 15.41 -12.71
C ARG A 564 7.04 15.18 -11.41
N ILE A 565 5.80 15.65 -11.36
CA ILE A 565 4.94 15.47 -10.19
C ILE A 565 4.57 14.00 -10.01
N ALA A 566 4.19 13.31 -11.08
CA ALA A 566 3.79 11.91 -11.04
C ALA A 566 4.94 10.98 -10.57
N ILE A 567 6.18 11.25 -10.97
CA ILE A 567 7.36 10.53 -10.47
C ILE A 567 7.50 10.69 -8.95
N ALA A 568 7.31 11.91 -8.44
CA ALA A 568 7.39 12.17 -7.00
C ALA A 568 6.25 11.50 -6.21
N LEU A 569 5.06 11.39 -6.81
CA LEU A 569 3.94 10.64 -6.23
C LEU A 569 4.23 9.13 -6.22
N GLY A 570 4.68 8.59 -7.35
CA GLY A 570 5.00 7.17 -7.54
C GLY A 570 3.86 6.24 -7.09
N VAL A 571 4.23 5.02 -6.69
CA VAL A 571 3.29 4.01 -6.14
C VAL A 571 2.72 4.43 -4.78
N SER A 572 3.42 5.29 -4.04
CA SER A 572 2.99 5.74 -2.71
C SER A 572 1.63 6.44 -2.70
N SER A 573 1.29 7.12 -3.80
CA SER A 573 -0.02 7.75 -4.00
C SER A 573 -1.14 6.74 -4.17
N TRP A 574 -0.87 5.59 -4.78
CA TRP A 574 -1.83 4.49 -4.88
C TRP A 574 -2.09 3.85 -3.53
N HIS A 575 -1.09 3.74 -2.65
CA HIS A 575 -1.28 3.25 -1.28
C HIS A 575 -2.22 4.15 -0.47
N ARG A 576 -2.27 5.44 -0.80
CA ARG A 576 -3.24 6.39 -0.26
C ARG A 576 -4.59 6.40 -0.97
N GLY A 577 -4.76 5.54 -1.98
CA GLY A 577 -6.00 5.38 -2.73
C GLY A 577 -6.19 6.38 -3.86
N PHE A 578 -5.13 7.04 -4.34
CA PHE A 578 -5.22 8.07 -5.37
C PHE A 578 -4.72 7.63 -6.74
N HIS A 579 -5.40 8.08 -7.80
CA HIS A 579 -5.03 7.84 -9.19
C HIS A 579 -4.14 8.98 -9.72
N ASN A 580 -2.85 8.70 -9.95
CA ASN A 580 -1.86 9.70 -10.35
C ASN A 580 -2.24 10.49 -11.61
N THR A 581 -2.93 9.84 -12.56
CA THR A 581 -3.38 10.46 -13.81
C THR A 581 -4.16 11.74 -13.61
N SER A 582 -5.10 11.78 -12.66
CA SER A 582 -5.85 13.01 -12.37
C SER A 582 -5.14 13.89 -11.34
N VAL A 583 -4.48 13.29 -10.35
CA VAL A 583 -3.80 14.02 -9.26
C VAL A 583 -2.62 14.86 -9.77
N ALA A 584 -1.76 14.30 -10.63
CA ALA A 584 -0.70 15.06 -11.29
C ALA A 584 -1.21 15.78 -12.55
N GLY A 585 -2.14 15.17 -13.27
CA GLY A 585 -2.66 15.69 -14.54
C GLY A 585 -3.31 17.09 -14.41
N ILE A 586 -3.96 17.41 -13.28
CA ILE A 586 -4.51 18.76 -13.07
C ILE A 586 -3.44 19.85 -13.10
N PHE A 587 -2.24 19.60 -12.56
CA PHE A 587 -1.15 20.57 -12.58
C PHE A 587 -0.58 20.75 -13.98
N GLY A 588 -0.44 19.66 -14.75
CA GLY A 588 -0.05 19.78 -16.15
C GLY A 588 -1.09 20.49 -16.99
N ALA A 589 -2.39 20.23 -16.79
CA ALA A 589 -3.47 20.90 -17.51
C ALA A 589 -3.49 22.41 -17.22
N VAL A 590 -3.31 22.79 -15.95
CA VAL A 590 -3.14 24.19 -15.54
C VAL A 590 -1.90 24.81 -16.20
N ALA A 591 -0.79 24.09 -16.26
CA ALA A 591 0.43 24.56 -16.94
C ALA A 591 0.21 24.77 -18.44
N THR A 592 -0.48 23.84 -19.11
CA THR A 592 -0.86 23.93 -20.53
C THR A 592 -1.70 25.18 -20.80
N LEU A 593 -2.80 25.36 -20.07
CA LEU A 593 -3.67 26.53 -20.21
C LEU A 593 -2.91 27.82 -19.93
N SER A 594 -2.10 27.83 -18.88
CA SER A 594 -1.33 29.01 -18.52
C SER A 594 -0.31 29.38 -19.60
N LYS A 595 0.28 28.40 -20.26
CA LYS A 595 1.20 28.61 -21.38
C LYS A 595 0.48 29.18 -22.60
N LEU A 596 -0.68 28.62 -22.97
CA LEU A 596 -1.49 29.10 -24.10
C LEU A 596 -2.06 30.51 -23.85
N ARG A 597 -2.39 30.83 -22.60
CA ARG A 597 -2.91 32.16 -22.20
C ARG A 597 -1.81 33.17 -21.83
N HIS A 598 -0.54 32.79 -21.97
CA HIS A 598 0.61 33.64 -21.65
C HIS A 598 0.59 34.25 -20.23
N LEU A 599 0.19 33.46 -19.23
CA LEU A 599 0.16 33.92 -17.84
C LEU A 599 1.57 34.14 -17.28
N ASP A 600 1.71 35.08 -16.36
CA ASP A 600 2.96 35.30 -15.65
C ASP A 600 3.20 34.23 -14.55
N ALA A 601 4.44 34.10 -14.09
CA ALA A 601 4.79 33.08 -13.08
C ALA A 601 4.01 33.23 -11.77
N LYS A 602 3.58 34.43 -11.38
CA LYS A 602 2.83 34.64 -10.15
C LYS A 602 1.39 34.16 -10.30
N GLN A 603 0.77 34.42 -11.45
CA GLN A 603 -0.54 33.87 -11.79
C GLN A 603 -0.50 32.34 -11.89
N ILE A 604 0.58 31.77 -12.45
CA ILE A 604 0.77 30.31 -12.52
C ILE A 604 0.94 29.70 -11.13
N GLU A 605 1.78 30.30 -10.27
CA GLU A 605 1.95 29.87 -8.87
C GLU A 605 0.60 29.88 -8.14
N ASN A 606 -0.18 30.94 -8.32
CA ASN A 606 -1.51 31.08 -7.74
C ASN A 606 -2.49 30.03 -8.28
N ALA A 607 -2.44 29.74 -9.59
CA ALA A 607 -3.26 28.71 -10.22
C ALA A 607 -2.90 27.30 -9.71
N PHE A 608 -1.62 26.97 -9.54
CA PHE A 608 -1.21 25.75 -8.83
C PHE A 608 -1.71 25.73 -7.39
N GLY A 609 -1.73 26.90 -6.74
CA GLY A 609 -2.29 27.10 -5.41
C GLY A 609 -3.76 26.72 -5.28
N LEU A 610 -4.55 26.94 -6.33
CA LEU A 610 -5.94 26.51 -6.41
C LEU A 610 -6.03 25.03 -6.83
N ALA A 611 -5.19 24.60 -7.78
CA ALA A 611 -5.20 23.25 -8.36
C ALA A 611 -5.06 22.13 -7.32
N VAL A 612 -4.30 22.35 -6.25
CA VAL A 612 -4.11 21.34 -5.18
C VAL A 612 -5.43 20.91 -4.54
N SER A 613 -6.43 21.79 -4.47
CA SER A 613 -7.76 21.45 -3.94
C SER A 613 -8.62 20.63 -4.91
N PHE A 614 -8.22 20.55 -6.19
CA PHE A 614 -8.89 19.77 -7.23
C PHE A 614 -8.15 18.47 -7.58
N ALA A 615 -6.90 18.32 -7.10
CA ALA A 615 -6.10 17.10 -7.23
C ALA A 615 -6.79 15.93 -6.52
N SER A 616 -7.46 15.09 -7.30
CA SER A 616 -8.33 14.03 -6.78
C SER A 616 -8.39 12.87 -7.78
N GLY A 617 -9.00 11.75 -7.37
CA GLY A 617 -9.19 10.55 -8.20
C GLY A 617 -9.04 9.32 -7.36
N SER A 618 -10.14 8.65 -7.03
CA SER A 618 -10.14 7.51 -6.11
C SER A 618 -9.86 6.21 -6.83
N MET A 619 -8.91 5.41 -6.36
CA MET A 619 -8.61 4.06 -6.86
C MET A 619 -9.72 3.04 -6.58
N GLN A 620 -10.79 3.43 -5.88
CA GLN A 620 -11.93 2.57 -5.53
C GLN A 620 -12.62 1.94 -6.75
N TYR A 621 -12.42 2.49 -7.96
CA TYR A 621 -12.96 1.88 -9.19
C TYR A 621 -12.48 0.45 -9.44
N LEU A 622 -11.38 0.04 -8.81
CA LEU A 622 -10.87 -1.33 -8.89
C LEU A 622 -11.81 -2.37 -8.29
N GLU A 623 -12.71 -1.98 -7.37
CA GLU A 623 -13.60 -2.93 -6.69
C GLU A 623 -14.67 -3.53 -7.62
N ASN A 624 -15.12 -2.79 -8.64
CA ASN A 624 -16.19 -3.23 -9.54
C ASN A 624 -15.96 -2.84 -11.01
N GLY A 625 -14.77 -2.39 -11.37
CA GLY A 625 -14.46 -1.96 -12.74
C GLY A 625 -15.22 -0.71 -13.18
N SER A 626 -15.57 0.18 -12.26
CA SER A 626 -16.41 1.34 -12.58
C SER A 626 -15.73 2.35 -13.51
N TRP A 627 -16.52 2.95 -14.39
CA TRP A 627 -16.02 3.85 -15.43
C TRP A 627 -15.51 5.21 -14.92
N ASN A 628 -15.58 5.50 -13.61
CA ASN A 628 -14.99 6.74 -13.08
C ASN A 628 -13.46 6.78 -13.28
N LYS A 629 -12.76 5.64 -13.45
CA LYS A 629 -11.37 5.62 -13.93
C LYS A 629 -11.20 6.44 -15.22
N ARG A 630 -12.11 6.25 -16.19
CA ARG A 630 -12.15 6.93 -17.48
C ARG A 630 -12.43 8.43 -17.32
N LEU A 631 -13.18 8.81 -16.28
CA LEU A 631 -13.53 10.20 -15.97
C LEU A 631 -12.46 10.97 -15.17
N HIS A 632 -11.48 10.28 -14.58
CA HIS A 632 -10.42 10.93 -13.80
C HIS A 632 -9.63 11.98 -14.62
N PRO A 633 -9.00 11.65 -15.77
CA PRO A 633 -8.33 12.66 -16.59
C PRO A 633 -9.30 13.72 -17.12
N ALA A 634 -10.53 13.34 -17.45
CA ALA A 634 -11.56 14.26 -17.92
C ALA A 634 -11.90 15.35 -16.90
N LYS A 635 -12.05 14.95 -15.62
CA LYS A 635 -12.28 15.89 -14.52
C LYS A 635 -11.10 16.84 -14.34
N ALA A 636 -9.87 16.34 -14.40
CA ALA A 636 -8.68 17.18 -14.30
C ALA A 636 -8.58 18.18 -15.46
N ALA A 637 -8.86 17.75 -16.69
CA ALA A 637 -8.89 18.62 -17.87
C ALA A 637 -9.94 19.73 -17.70
N HIS A 638 -11.18 19.36 -17.35
CA HIS A 638 -12.27 20.31 -17.10
C HIS A 638 -11.95 21.33 -16.00
N ASP A 639 -11.52 20.84 -14.83
CA ASP A 639 -11.30 21.68 -13.66
C ASP A 639 -10.17 22.69 -13.87
N SER A 640 -9.20 22.37 -14.74
CA SER A 640 -8.10 23.28 -15.07
C SER A 640 -8.61 24.61 -15.64
N PHE A 641 -9.66 24.60 -16.47
CA PHE A 641 -10.27 25.83 -17.01
C PHE A 641 -10.86 26.70 -15.89
N ILE A 642 -11.53 26.07 -14.92
CA ILE A 642 -12.10 26.76 -13.76
C ILE A 642 -10.97 27.33 -12.90
N VAL A 643 -9.97 26.50 -12.57
CA VAL A 643 -8.82 26.90 -11.74
C VAL A 643 -8.08 28.09 -12.35
N VAL A 644 -7.77 28.05 -13.64
CA VAL A 644 -7.05 29.12 -14.33
C VAL A 644 -7.91 30.38 -14.42
N ALA A 645 -9.20 30.26 -14.74
CA ALA A 645 -10.11 31.41 -14.77
C ALA A 645 -10.20 32.10 -13.39
N MET A 646 -10.30 31.34 -12.31
CA MET A 646 -10.33 31.87 -10.94
C MET A 646 -9.02 32.56 -10.57
N ALA A 647 -7.87 31.97 -10.95
CA ALA A 647 -6.57 32.60 -10.74
C ALA A 647 -6.43 33.93 -11.51
N GLN A 648 -6.89 33.98 -12.77
CA GLN A 648 -6.90 35.22 -13.57
C GLN A 648 -7.84 36.29 -12.98
N ALA A 649 -8.96 35.87 -12.38
CA ALA A 649 -9.88 36.76 -11.68
C ALA A 649 -9.33 37.26 -10.32
N GLY A 650 -8.18 36.76 -9.87
CA GLY A 650 -7.52 37.19 -8.63
C GLY A 650 -7.93 36.40 -7.39
N VAL A 651 -8.62 35.25 -7.54
CA VAL A 651 -8.88 34.36 -6.40
C VAL A 651 -7.56 33.82 -5.88
N LEU A 652 -7.33 33.98 -4.57
CA LEU A 652 -6.07 33.63 -3.93
C LEU A 652 -5.98 32.11 -3.69
N GLY A 653 -4.98 31.48 -4.31
CA GLY A 653 -4.62 30.07 -4.11
C GLY A 653 -3.67 29.87 -2.92
N ALA A 654 -3.57 28.61 -2.46
CA ALA A 654 -2.67 28.25 -1.37
C ALA A 654 -1.19 28.44 -1.77
N ALA A 655 -0.38 28.95 -0.84
CA ALA A 655 1.07 29.02 -1.05
C ALA A 655 1.71 27.64 -0.89
N LYS A 656 2.79 27.38 -1.65
CA LYS A 656 3.53 26.10 -1.65
C LYS A 656 2.60 24.87 -1.82
N PRO A 657 1.72 24.86 -2.84
CA PRO A 657 0.73 23.81 -3.05
C PRO A 657 1.32 22.42 -3.28
N ILE A 658 2.57 22.31 -3.72
CA ILE A 658 3.19 21.01 -4.01
C ILE A 658 4.03 20.55 -2.81
N GLU A 659 4.94 21.40 -2.34
CA GLU A 659 5.97 21.11 -1.33
C GLU A 659 5.57 21.48 0.11
N GLY A 660 4.42 22.14 0.30
CA GLY A 660 3.98 22.62 1.61
C GLY A 660 3.57 21.52 2.59
N LYS A 661 3.39 21.89 3.87
CA LYS A 661 2.97 20.99 4.95
C LYS A 661 1.70 20.18 4.64
N TYR A 662 0.74 20.82 4.00
CA TYR A 662 -0.51 20.22 3.51
C TYR A 662 -0.56 20.19 1.98
N GLY A 663 0.61 20.33 1.34
CA GLY A 663 0.74 20.33 -0.11
C GLY A 663 0.55 18.93 -0.69
N LEU A 664 0.49 18.88 -2.02
CA LEU A 664 0.22 17.70 -2.82
C LEU A 664 1.00 16.47 -2.34
N ILE A 665 2.32 16.60 -2.22
CA ILE A 665 3.20 15.47 -1.91
C ILE A 665 2.93 14.95 -0.49
N ALA A 666 2.83 15.84 0.49
CA ALA A 666 2.55 15.46 1.88
C ALA A 666 1.16 14.81 2.05
N ALA A 667 0.17 15.30 1.31
CA ALA A 667 -1.21 14.80 1.41
C ALA A 667 -1.40 13.45 0.70
N HIS A 668 -0.71 13.23 -0.42
CA HIS A 668 -0.97 12.10 -1.31
C HIS A 668 0.06 10.98 -1.20
N THR A 669 1.22 11.17 -0.55
CA THR A 669 2.24 10.10 -0.44
C THR A 669 2.38 9.58 0.99
N ASP A 670 2.65 8.28 1.17
CA ASP A 670 3.02 7.69 2.47
C ASP A 670 4.54 7.57 2.66
N THR A 671 5.32 8.12 1.73
CA THR A 671 6.79 8.06 1.71
C THR A 671 7.40 9.31 2.36
N PRO A 672 8.22 9.17 3.41
CA PRO A 672 8.96 10.29 3.97
C PRO A 672 9.91 10.89 2.92
N ASN A 673 9.87 12.22 2.74
CA ASN A 673 10.76 12.99 1.85
C ASN A 673 10.58 12.76 0.33
N ALA A 674 9.41 12.32 -0.14
CA ALA A 674 9.10 12.42 -1.57
C ALA A 674 9.27 13.88 -2.04
N LYS A 675 9.96 14.10 -3.16
CA LYS A 675 10.27 15.43 -3.70
C LYS A 675 10.16 15.42 -5.22
N VAL A 676 9.67 16.53 -5.77
CA VAL A 676 9.62 16.75 -7.23
C VAL A 676 10.98 17.24 -7.69
N ASN A 677 11.63 16.51 -8.60
CA ASN A 677 12.88 16.94 -9.20
C ASN A 677 12.64 18.05 -10.23
N VAL A 678 13.18 19.23 -9.94
CA VAL A 678 13.06 20.44 -10.76
C VAL A 678 14.43 20.97 -11.25
N ASP A 679 15.51 20.21 -11.06
CA ASP A 679 16.90 20.67 -11.24
C ASP A 679 17.35 20.82 -12.69
N ASP A 680 16.82 19.99 -13.56
CA ASP A 680 17.14 19.92 -14.99
C ASP A 680 15.94 20.29 -15.88
N LEU A 681 14.96 21.04 -15.35
CA LEU A 681 13.82 21.55 -16.13
C LEU A 681 14.29 22.33 -17.37
N GLY A 682 13.74 21.97 -18.52
CA GLY A 682 14.11 22.57 -19.82
C GLY A 682 15.47 22.12 -20.37
N GLN A 683 16.22 21.29 -19.64
CA GLN A 683 17.45 20.65 -20.12
C GLN A 683 17.19 19.18 -20.47
N ARG A 684 16.51 18.46 -19.58
CA ARG A 684 16.05 17.10 -19.79
C ARG A 684 14.54 17.06 -19.75
N TRP A 685 13.95 16.57 -20.83
CA TRP A 685 12.51 16.40 -20.97
C TRP A 685 12.12 14.99 -20.57
N GLU A 686 11.47 14.86 -19.41
CA GLU A 686 11.07 13.57 -18.85
C GLU A 686 10.01 12.89 -19.73
N PHE A 687 9.12 13.68 -20.35
CA PHE A 687 8.03 13.15 -21.15
C PHE A 687 8.46 12.33 -22.36
N VAL A 688 9.71 12.44 -22.81
CA VAL A 688 10.26 11.63 -23.91
C VAL A 688 10.23 10.12 -23.56
N ASN A 689 10.19 9.79 -22.26
CA ASN A 689 10.03 8.42 -21.76
C ASN A 689 8.57 7.93 -21.78
N THR A 690 7.63 8.70 -22.31
CA THR A 690 6.23 8.29 -22.43
C THR A 690 6.07 7.30 -23.58
N GLY A 691 5.61 6.10 -23.27
CA GLY A 691 5.40 5.02 -24.22
C GLY A 691 4.02 5.05 -24.87
N LEU A 692 3.92 4.61 -26.13
CA LEU A 692 2.64 4.40 -26.81
C LEU A 692 2.25 2.93 -26.73
N LYS A 693 0.99 2.65 -26.40
CA LYS A 693 0.51 1.27 -26.32
C LYS A 693 0.30 0.69 -27.72
N PRO A 694 0.91 -0.44 -28.08
CA PRO A 694 0.62 -1.15 -29.33
C PRO A 694 -0.69 -1.96 -29.27
N TYR A 695 -1.15 -2.28 -28.05
CA TYR A 695 -2.33 -3.11 -27.81
C TYR A 695 -3.33 -2.38 -26.89
N PRO A 696 -4.65 -2.52 -27.12
CA PRO A 696 -5.69 -1.85 -26.33
C PRO A 696 -5.95 -2.53 -24.98
N ALA A 697 -4.92 -2.79 -24.18
CA ALA A 697 -4.98 -3.56 -22.95
C ALA A 697 -4.13 -2.96 -21.83
N CYS A 698 -4.20 -3.58 -20.64
CA CYS A 698 -3.32 -3.22 -19.54
C CYS A 698 -1.87 -3.51 -19.93
N ARG A 699 -0.98 -2.50 -19.76
CA ARG A 699 0.44 -2.53 -20.16
C ARG A 699 1.18 -3.79 -19.70
N VAL A 700 0.86 -4.29 -18.51
CA VAL A 700 1.52 -5.48 -17.92
C VAL A 700 1.23 -6.78 -18.67
N THR A 701 0.25 -6.80 -19.59
CA THR A 701 -0.01 -7.95 -20.48
C THR A 701 0.79 -7.91 -21.78
N HIS A 702 1.42 -6.78 -22.12
CA HIS A 702 1.91 -6.54 -23.48
C HIS A 702 3.09 -7.43 -23.88
N THR A 703 3.99 -7.79 -22.95
CA THR A 703 5.05 -8.75 -23.25
C THR A 703 4.48 -10.15 -23.47
N SER A 704 3.43 -10.54 -22.75
CA SER A 704 2.72 -11.81 -22.97
C SER A 704 1.98 -11.86 -24.30
N ILE A 705 1.40 -10.75 -24.75
CA ILE A 705 0.79 -10.62 -26.09
C ILE A 705 1.85 -10.81 -27.17
N GLU A 706 2.95 -10.07 -27.09
CA GLU A 706 4.01 -10.12 -28.09
C GLU A 706 4.65 -11.52 -28.18
N LEU A 707 4.94 -12.14 -27.02
CA LEU A 707 5.47 -13.50 -26.96
C LEU A 707 4.52 -14.54 -27.58
N ALA A 708 3.21 -14.41 -27.34
CA ALA A 708 2.22 -15.33 -27.89
C ALA A 708 2.21 -15.29 -29.43
N SER A 709 2.18 -14.09 -30.01
CA SER A 709 2.20 -13.88 -31.47
C SER A 709 3.51 -14.36 -32.09
N LEU A 710 4.65 -14.07 -31.46
CA LEU A 710 5.96 -14.51 -31.94
C LEU A 710 6.10 -16.04 -31.92
N LEU A 711 5.70 -16.67 -30.82
CA LEU A 711 5.79 -18.13 -30.68
C LEU A 711 4.80 -18.84 -31.61
N SER A 712 3.54 -18.39 -31.72
CA SER A 712 2.57 -19.02 -32.62
C SER A 712 3.01 -18.93 -34.10
N THR A 713 3.56 -17.79 -34.51
CA THR A 713 4.11 -17.60 -35.86
C THR A 713 5.32 -18.48 -36.12
N LYS A 714 6.24 -18.56 -35.14
CA LYS A 714 7.48 -19.34 -35.26
C LYS A 714 7.19 -20.85 -35.31
N THR A 715 6.24 -21.32 -34.51
CA THR A 715 5.91 -22.76 -34.43
C THR A 715 4.96 -23.22 -35.51
N LYS A 716 4.12 -22.30 -36.03
CA LYS A 716 2.94 -22.62 -36.86
C LYS A 716 2.00 -23.63 -36.18
N SER A 717 2.09 -23.78 -34.86
CA SER A 717 1.28 -24.74 -34.10
C SER A 717 -0.16 -24.26 -34.00
N LYS A 718 -1.09 -25.16 -34.23
CA LYS A 718 -2.51 -24.86 -33.99
C LYS A 718 -2.81 -24.91 -32.50
N ALA A 719 -3.79 -24.14 -32.03
CA ALA A 719 -4.15 -24.11 -30.60
C ALA A 719 -4.59 -25.48 -30.06
N GLU A 720 -5.13 -26.36 -30.91
CA GLU A 720 -5.48 -27.72 -30.53
C GLU A 720 -4.23 -28.57 -30.23
N GLU A 721 -3.09 -28.27 -30.85
CA GLU A 721 -1.83 -28.99 -30.66
C GLU A 721 -1.10 -28.57 -29.38
N ILE A 722 -1.52 -27.48 -28.75
CA ILE A 722 -0.95 -27.01 -27.48
C ILE A 722 -1.57 -27.81 -26.33
N SER A 723 -0.69 -28.32 -25.45
CA SER A 723 -1.07 -29.00 -24.21
C SER A 723 -1.03 -28.05 -23.01
N LYS A 724 -0.04 -27.14 -22.96
CA LYS A 724 0.12 -26.17 -21.87
C LYS A 724 0.87 -24.92 -22.32
N ILE A 725 0.50 -23.77 -21.79
CA ILE A 725 1.29 -22.54 -21.82
C ILE A 725 1.59 -22.15 -20.37
N HIS A 726 2.84 -21.86 -20.06
CA HIS A 726 3.28 -21.37 -18.76
C HIS A 726 3.90 -19.99 -18.92
N ILE A 727 3.44 -19.03 -18.12
CA ILE A 727 3.90 -17.64 -18.15
C ILE A 727 4.49 -17.30 -16.78
N THR A 728 5.72 -16.84 -16.76
CA THR A 728 6.36 -16.23 -15.59
C THR A 728 6.35 -14.72 -15.79
N MET A 729 5.85 -13.98 -14.80
CA MET A 729 5.87 -12.51 -14.80
C MET A 729 6.28 -11.98 -13.41
N ASP A 730 6.51 -10.67 -13.30
CA ASP A 730 6.89 -10.08 -12.03
C ASP A 730 5.79 -10.24 -10.95
N GLU A 731 6.20 -10.46 -9.70
CA GLU A 731 5.30 -10.64 -8.56
C GLU A 731 4.40 -9.42 -8.29
N ALA A 732 4.81 -8.21 -8.69
CA ALA A 732 3.98 -7.01 -8.59
C ALA A 732 2.88 -6.95 -9.67
N CYS A 733 3.15 -7.52 -10.85
CA CYS A 733 2.20 -7.58 -11.98
C CYS A 733 1.19 -8.72 -11.85
N PHE A 734 1.58 -9.82 -11.18
CA PHE A 734 0.75 -11.01 -11.03
C PHE A 734 -0.64 -10.75 -10.41
N PRO A 735 -0.79 -9.99 -9.29
CA PRO A 735 -2.10 -9.63 -8.75
C PRO A 735 -3.02 -8.93 -9.75
N ILE A 736 -2.45 -8.15 -10.67
CA ILE A 736 -3.19 -7.31 -11.62
C ILE A 736 -3.80 -8.16 -12.72
N VAL A 737 -3.02 -9.04 -13.38
CA VAL A 737 -3.46 -9.75 -14.60
C VAL A 737 -3.27 -11.27 -14.58
N GLY A 738 -2.48 -11.80 -13.63
CA GLY A 738 -2.03 -13.19 -13.61
C GLY A 738 -2.76 -14.11 -12.64
N VAL A 739 -3.52 -13.59 -11.67
CA VAL A 739 -4.30 -14.42 -10.73
C VAL A 739 -5.38 -15.20 -11.49
N PRO A 740 -5.53 -16.52 -11.28
CA PRO A 740 -6.53 -17.35 -11.96
C PRO A 740 -7.94 -17.17 -11.37
N THR A 741 -8.46 -15.95 -11.32
CA THR A 741 -9.88 -15.72 -11.00
C THR A 741 -10.75 -16.06 -12.20
N LEU A 742 -12.01 -16.44 -11.97
CA LEU A 742 -12.92 -16.88 -13.04
C LEU A 742 -13.02 -15.85 -14.17
N ASN A 743 -13.16 -14.57 -13.84
CA ASN A 743 -13.26 -13.47 -14.80
C ASN A 743 -11.93 -13.12 -15.50
N LYS A 744 -10.78 -13.57 -14.99
CA LYS A 744 -9.49 -13.42 -15.69
C LYS A 744 -9.26 -14.59 -16.65
N VAL A 745 -9.55 -15.82 -16.23
CA VAL A 745 -9.40 -16.98 -17.13
C VAL A 745 -10.43 -16.94 -18.26
N HIS A 746 -11.69 -16.61 -17.93
CA HIS A 746 -12.79 -16.42 -18.88
C HIS A 746 -13.45 -15.05 -18.67
N PRO A 747 -12.94 -14.00 -19.33
CA PRO A 747 -13.55 -12.68 -19.29
C PRO A 747 -15.01 -12.66 -19.72
N ASN A 748 -15.85 -11.95 -18.96
CA ASN A 748 -17.27 -11.80 -19.29
C ASN A 748 -17.58 -10.49 -20.03
N ASN A 749 -16.63 -9.54 -20.03
CA ASN A 749 -16.73 -8.25 -20.69
C ASN A 749 -15.34 -7.78 -21.15
N VAL A 750 -15.31 -6.69 -21.91
CA VAL A 750 -14.07 -6.12 -22.48
C VAL A 750 -13.08 -5.68 -21.40
N VAL A 751 -13.57 -5.13 -20.28
CA VAL A 751 -12.69 -4.68 -19.18
C VAL A 751 -11.99 -5.87 -18.53
N ASP A 752 -12.72 -6.96 -18.23
CA ASP A 752 -12.12 -8.20 -17.75
C ASP A 752 -11.00 -8.68 -18.72
N ALA A 753 -11.26 -8.60 -20.02
CA ALA A 753 -10.32 -9.02 -21.06
C ALA A 753 -9.08 -8.11 -21.17
N GLN A 754 -9.23 -6.80 -20.97
CA GLN A 754 -8.12 -5.84 -20.93
C GLN A 754 -7.14 -6.12 -19.77
N PHE A 755 -7.63 -6.69 -18.68
CA PHE A 755 -6.86 -7.02 -17.47
C PHE A 755 -6.65 -8.53 -17.28
N SER A 756 -6.70 -9.30 -18.37
CA SER A 756 -6.48 -10.75 -18.36
C SER A 756 -5.26 -11.12 -19.20
N ALA A 757 -4.19 -11.60 -18.56
CA ALA A 757 -3.05 -12.18 -19.28
C ALA A 757 -3.43 -13.49 -19.99
N TYR A 758 -4.44 -14.22 -19.49
CA TYR A 758 -4.95 -15.44 -20.11
C TYR A 758 -5.57 -15.16 -21.48
N TYR A 759 -6.56 -14.27 -21.50
CA TYR A 759 -7.27 -13.90 -22.72
C TYR A 759 -6.35 -13.22 -23.73
N GLN A 760 -5.56 -12.23 -23.28
CA GLN A 760 -4.67 -11.48 -24.16
C GLN A 760 -3.63 -12.41 -24.82
N THR A 761 -3.06 -13.35 -24.06
CA THR A 761 -2.16 -14.37 -24.62
C THR A 761 -2.89 -15.34 -25.56
N ALA A 762 -4.06 -15.87 -25.17
CA ALA A 762 -4.80 -16.84 -25.99
C ALA A 762 -5.31 -16.23 -27.30
N ALA A 763 -5.89 -15.04 -27.25
CA ALA A 763 -6.38 -14.34 -28.43
C ALA A 763 -5.23 -13.94 -29.35
N SER A 764 -4.12 -13.45 -28.80
CA SER A 764 -2.93 -13.12 -29.60
C SER A 764 -2.29 -14.36 -30.24
N TRP A 765 -2.28 -15.50 -29.54
CA TRP A 765 -1.82 -16.76 -30.12
C TRP A 765 -2.63 -17.16 -31.36
N LEU A 766 -3.95 -17.01 -31.31
CA LEU A 766 -4.88 -17.46 -32.35
C LEU A 766 -4.98 -16.49 -33.54
N TYR A 767 -5.02 -15.19 -33.28
CA TYR A 767 -5.34 -14.17 -34.30
C TYR A 767 -4.17 -13.20 -34.57
N GLY A 768 -3.05 -13.37 -33.87
CA GLY A 768 -1.91 -12.45 -33.92
C GLY A 768 -2.13 -11.20 -33.05
N ASP A 769 -1.07 -10.41 -32.90
CA ASP A 769 -1.06 -9.20 -32.07
C ASP A 769 -1.40 -7.90 -32.82
N ALA A 770 -1.71 -7.97 -34.12
CA ALA A 770 -2.01 -6.81 -34.96
C ALA A 770 -3.51 -6.49 -35.10
N GLN A 771 -4.38 -7.12 -34.30
CA GLN A 771 -5.84 -7.00 -34.42
C GLN A 771 -6.39 -5.64 -33.95
N GLY A 772 -5.62 -4.86 -33.19
CA GLY A 772 -6.12 -3.61 -32.60
C GLY A 772 -7.35 -3.87 -31.72
N TRP A 773 -8.40 -3.06 -31.87
CA TRP A 773 -9.64 -3.21 -31.09
C TRP A 773 -10.46 -4.45 -31.46
N ALA A 774 -10.33 -4.97 -32.69
CA ALA A 774 -11.07 -6.15 -33.15
C ALA A 774 -10.73 -7.43 -32.38
N ILE A 775 -9.64 -7.43 -31.60
CA ILE A 775 -9.30 -8.56 -30.72
C ILE A 775 -10.48 -8.95 -29.81
N TYR A 776 -11.29 -7.96 -29.39
CA TYR A 776 -12.41 -8.14 -28.48
C TYR A 776 -13.66 -8.75 -29.14
N ASP A 777 -13.72 -8.85 -30.47
CA ASP A 777 -14.78 -9.59 -31.17
C ASP A 777 -14.72 -11.10 -30.86
N HIS A 778 -13.56 -11.57 -30.38
CA HIS A 778 -13.31 -12.96 -30.00
C HIS A 778 -13.56 -13.25 -28.51
N LEU A 779 -14.21 -12.34 -27.77
CA LEU A 779 -14.46 -12.50 -26.33
C LEU A 779 -15.18 -13.83 -25.98
N ASN A 780 -16.11 -14.23 -26.84
CA ASN A 780 -16.94 -15.44 -26.66
C ASN A 780 -16.47 -16.62 -27.53
N ASP A 781 -15.28 -16.55 -28.14
CA ASP A 781 -14.78 -17.61 -29.00
C ASP A 781 -14.37 -18.85 -28.17
N PRO A 782 -15.01 -20.02 -28.37
CA PRO A 782 -14.67 -21.24 -27.63
C PRO A 782 -13.21 -21.69 -27.79
N ALA A 783 -12.56 -21.36 -28.92
CA ALA A 783 -11.15 -21.68 -29.14
C ALA A 783 -10.24 -20.84 -28.24
N VAL A 784 -10.57 -19.57 -28.02
CA VAL A 784 -9.86 -18.69 -27.07
C VAL A 784 -10.01 -19.25 -25.66
N HIS A 785 -11.23 -19.58 -25.24
CA HIS A 785 -11.50 -20.12 -23.89
C HIS A 785 -10.77 -21.44 -23.65
N SER A 786 -10.79 -22.34 -24.64
CA SER A 786 -10.07 -23.63 -24.59
C SER A 786 -8.56 -23.44 -24.47
N LEU A 787 -7.99 -22.38 -25.03
CA LEU A 787 -6.58 -22.07 -24.88
C LEU A 787 -6.29 -21.39 -23.53
N CYS A 788 -7.18 -20.52 -23.04
CA CYS A 788 -7.09 -19.95 -21.68
C CYS A 788 -6.96 -21.04 -20.62
N ASP A 789 -7.75 -22.12 -20.72
CA ASP A 789 -7.72 -23.26 -19.80
C ASP A 789 -6.35 -23.97 -19.71
N LYS A 790 -5.51 -23.79 -20.73
CA LYS A 790 -4.17 -24.39 -20.81
C LYS A 790 -3.08 -23.44 -20.33
N ILE A 791 -3.41 -22.18 -20.04
CA ILE A 791 -2.46 -21.17 -19.57
C ILE A 791 -2.34 -21.27 -18.05
N THR A 792 -1.11 -21.29 -17.56
CA THR A 792 -0.78 -21.17 -16.14
C THR A 792 0.17 -20.01 -15.96
N ILE A 793 -0.04 -19.18 -14.93
CA ILE A 793 0.76 -17.99 -14.70
C ILE A 793 1.35 -18.05 -13.30
N GLU A 794 2.62 -17.71 -13.16
CA GLU A 794 3.31 -17.56 -11.89
C GLU A 794 3.86 -16.13 -11.75
N GLY A 795 3.75 -15.58 -10.54
CA GLY A 795 4.43 -14.35 -10.15
C GLY A 795 5.75 -14.67 -9.46
N LYS A 796 6.86 -14.12 -9.95
CA LYS A 796 8.19 -14.22 -9.34
C LYS A 796 8.82 -12.84 -9.28
N ARG A 797 9.67 -12.58 -8.31
CA ARG A 797 10.45 -11.34 -8.31
C ARG A 797 11.45 -11.34 -9.47
N LEU A 798 11.30 -10.40 -10.40
CA LEU A 798 12.15 -10.27 -11.59
C LEU A 798 12.99 -8.98 -11.54
N PRO A 799 14.08 -8.87 -12.32
CA PRO A 799 14.90 -7.66 -12.39
C PRO A 799 14.16 -6.42 -12.89
N ASN A 800 13.07 -6.61 -13.63
CA ASN A 800 12.17 -5.56 -14.10
C ASN A 800 10.73 -6.10 -14.15
N ASP A 801 9.77 -5.20 -13.92
CA ASP A 801 8.34 -5.45 -13.75
C ASP A 801 7.62 -5.95 -15.03
N LEU A 802 8.16 -5.68 -16.21
CA LEU A 802 7.57 -6.06 -17.50
C LEU A 802 8.22 -7.28 -18.14
N ILE A 803 9.24 -7.88 -17.50
CA ILE A 803 9.85 -9.12 -17.99
C ILE A 803 8.82 -10.24 -17.95
N THR A 804 8.67 -10.94 -19.08
CA THR A 804 7.84 -12.14 -19.17
C THR A 804 8.62 -13.27 -19.81
N THR A 805 8.54 -14.46 -19.23
CA THR A 805 9.00 -15.71 -19.85
C THR A 805 7.78 -16.57 -20.18
N MET A 806 7.72 -17.07 -21.42
CA MET A 806 6.65 -17.95 -21.88
C MET A 806 7.23 -19.30 -22.31
N ILE A 807 6.72 -20.38 -21.72
CA ILE A 807 7.03 -21.76 -22.08
C ILE A 807 5.77 -22.41 -22.65
N VAL A 808 5.85 -22.88 -23.89
CA VAL A 808 4.75 -23.55 -24.59
C VAL A 808 5.10 -25.01 -24.76
N THR A 809 4.20 -25.90 -24.32
CA THR A 809 4.32 -27.34 -24.49
C THR A 809 3.27 -27.83 -25.50
N ALA A 810 3.71 -28.54 -26.53
CA ALA A 810 2.85 -29.20 -27.50
C ALA A 810 2.37 -30.57 -26.97
N ARG A 811 1.38 -31.17 -27.64
CA ARG A 811 0.83 -32.50 -27.28
C ARG A 811 1.81 -33.65 -27.48
N ASP A 812 2.79 -33.49 -28.37
CA ASP A 812 3.88 -34.45 -28.57
C ASP A 812 4.98 -34.35 -27.50
N GLY A 813 4.83 -33.43 -26.54
CA GLY A 813 5.76 -33.19 -25.44
C GLY A 813 6.89 -32.21 -25.77
N THR A 814 6.96 -31.69 -27.00
CA THR A 814 7.98 -30.69 -27.35
C THR A 814 7.69 -29.36 -26.64
N THR A 815 8.75 -28.70 -26.18
CA THR A 815 8.67 -27.43 -25.44
C THR A 815 9.44 -26.33 -26.16
N GLN A 816 8.88 -25.12 -26.17
CA GLN A 816 9.57 -23.92 -26.61
C GLN A 816 9.49 -22.85 -25.54
N GLU A 817 10.59 -22.14 -25.35
CA GLU A 817 10.72 -21.08 -24.35
C GLU A 817 11.19 -19.80 -25.03
N MET A 818 10.61 -18.68 -24.63
CA MET A 818 11.06 -17.35 -25.03
C MET A 818 10.85 -16.37 -23.88
N THR A 819 11.80 -15.47 -23.69
CA THR A 819 11.72 -14.39 -22.70
C THR A 819 11.77 -13.05 -23.42
N LEU A 820 10.93 -12.11 -22.99
CA LEU A 820 10.93 -10.74 -23.47
C LEU A 820 11.02 -9.79 -22.28
N GLU A 821 12.04 -8.93 -22.28
CA GLU A 821 12.31 -8.06 -21.14
C GLU A 821 11.51 -6.75 -21.14
N ARG A 822 11.14 -6.27 -22.34
CA ARG A 822 10.44 -5.00 -22.54
C ARG A 822 9.45 -5.12 -23.69
N PRO A 823 8.22 -4.61 -23.55
CA PRO A 823 7.26 -4.62 -24.64
C PRO A 823 7.62 -3.61 -25.73
N LYS A 824 7.19 -3.85 -26.97
CA LYS A 824 7.36 -2.87 -28.05
C LYS A 824 6.65 -1.54 -27.74
N TRP A 825 7.23 -0.44 -28.23
CA TRP A 825 6.74 0.95 -28.27
C TRP A 825 6.59 1.68 -26.92
N GLN A 826 6.86 1.01 -25.81
CA GLN A 826 6.52 1.56 -24.49
C GLN A 826 7.74 1.95 -23.64
N GLU A 827 8.94 1.70 -24.16
CA GLU A 827 10.20 1.91 -23.46
C GLU A 827 11.21 2.60 -24.39
N PRO A 828 12.10 3.46 -23.87
CA PRO A 828 13.08 4.17 -24.68
C PRO A 828 13.98 3.26 -25.53
N GLU A 829 14.19 2.02 -25.11
CA GLU A 829 15.00 1.03 -25.81
C GLU A 829 14.26 0.37 -26.99
N ARG A 830 12.93 0.44 -27.03
CA ARG A 830 12.08 -0.11 -28.10
C ARG A 830 11.01 0.89 -28.55
N PRO A 831 11.37 2.12 -28.99
CA PRO A 831 10.40 3.14 -29.38
C PRO A 831 9.69 2.76 -30.69
N PRO A 832 8.46 3.26 -30.91
CA PRO A 832 7.80 3.08 -32.22
C PRO A 832 8.50 3.91 -33.30
N GLN A 833 8.51 3.39 -34.52
CA GLN A 833 8.82 4.17 -35.71
C GLN A 833 7.62 5.06 -36.09
N ASN A 834 7.87 6.20 -36.73
CA ASN A 834 6.80 7.09 -37.19
C ASN A 834 5.78 6.38 -38.10
N THR A 835 6.26 5.50 -38.97
CA THR A 835 5.42 4.68 -39.86
C THR A 835 4.48 3.77 -39.08
N GLU A 836 4.94 3.20 -37.97
CA GLU A 836 4.13 2.37 -37.09
C GLU A 836 3.06 3.19 -36.35
N VAL A 837 3.41 4.38 -35.86
CA VAL A 837 2.43 5.29 -35.21
C VAL A 837 1.37 5.75 -36.21
N MET A 838 1.76 6.13 -37.43
CA MET A 838 0.81 6.48 -38.49
C MET A 838 -0.08 5.29 -38.86
N GLN A 839 0.46 4.07 -38.88
CA GLN A 839 -0.33 2.86 -39.14
C GLN A 839 -1.32 2.57 -38.00
N LYS A 840 -0.89 2.74 -36.74
CA LYS A 840 -1.81 2.68 -35.59
C LYS A 840 -2.90 3.71 -35.77
N PHE A 841 -2.57 4.98 -36.00
CA PHE A 841 -3.56 6.04 -36.20
C PHE A 841 -4.56 5.72 -37.32
N ARG A 842 -4.11 5.25 -38.48
CA ARG A 842 -4.98 4.79 -39.57
C ARG A 842 -5.95 3.70 -39.12
N SER A 843 -5.45 2.70 -38.40
CA SER A 843 -6.29 1.58 -37.94
C SER A 843 -7.42 2.01 -37.00
N LEU A 844 -7.24 3.12 -36.28
CA LEU A 844 -8.22 3.66 -35.34
C LEU A 844 -9.15 4.68 -36.02
N ALA A 845 -8.57 5.65 -36.74
CA ALA A 845 -9.27 6.82 -37.24
C ALA A 845 -10.07 6.54 -38.53
N ILE A 846 -9.63 5.62 -39.41
CA ILE A 846 -10.36 5.34 -40.67
C ILE A 846 -11.78 4.83 -40.39
N LEU A 847 -11.98 4.09 -39.30
CA LEU A 847 -13.27 3.57 -38.89
C LEU A 847 -14.28 4.66 -38.48
N VAL A 848 -13.78 5.87 -38.19
CA VAL A 848 -14.58 6.99 -37.67
C VAL A 848 -14.58 8.18 -38.63
N LEU A 849 -13.40 8.67 -39.02
CA LEU A 849 -13.20 9.84 -39.87
C LEU A 849 -13.23 9.51 -41.38
N GLY A 850 -13.02 8.24 -41.74
CA GLY A 850 -12.79 7.82 -43.12
C GLY A 850 -11.36 8.11 -43.61
N ASN A 851 -10.99 7.49 -44.74
CA ASN A 851 -9.61 7.52 -45.24
C ASN A 851 -9.08 8.92 -45.56
N GLU A 852 -9.89 9.74 -46.24
CA GLU A 852 -9.44 11.08 -46.69
C GLU A 852 -9.12 12.01 -45.51
N LYS A 853 -10.02 12.13 -44.53
CA LYS A 853 -9.78 12.96 -43.33
C LYS A 853 -8.60 12.43 -42.51
N THR A 854 -8.50 11.11 -42.38
CA THR A 854 -7.39 10.47 -41.67
C THR A 854 -6.03 10.89 -42.25
N GLU A 855 -5.85 10.81 -43.57
CA GLU A 855 -4.58 11.24 -44.19
C GLU A 855 -4.31 12.73 -44.02
N LYS A 856 -5.35 13.58 -44.08
CA LYS A 856 -5.22 15.02 -43.83
C LYS A 856 -4.78 15.33 -42.39
N VAL A 857 -5.26 14.57 -41.40
CA VAL A 857 -4.79 14.71 -40.01
C VAL A 857 -3.31 14.33 -39.90
N ILE A 858 -2.88 13.24 -40.56
CA ILE A 858 -1.46 12.86 -40.60
C ILE A 858 -0.63 13.97 -41.24
N GLU A 859 -1.06 14.48 -42.40
CA GLU A 859 -0.39 15.57 -43.10
C GLU A 859 -0.30 16.83 -42.24
N PHE A 860 -1.37 17.20 -41.53
CA PHE A 860 -1.37 18.35 -40.64
C PHE A 860 -0.37 18.17 -39.49
N VAL A 861 -0.45 17.05 -38.75
CA VAL A 861 0.38 16.83 -37.56
C VAL A 861 1.87 16.69 -37.92
N THR A 862 2.18 16.09 -39.06
CA THR A 862 3.56 15.90 -39.54
C THR A 862 4.09 17.08 -40.38
N GLY A 863 3.21 18.00 -40.77
CA GLY A 863 3.51 19.14 -41.62
C GLY A 863 4.09 20.34 -40.88
N THR A 864 3.81 21.53 -41.43
CA THR A 864 4.32 22.79 -40.88
C THR A 864 3.73 23.09 -39.49
N ILE A 865 4.56 23.61 -38.59
CA ILE A 865 4.15 23.99 -37.24
C ILE A 865 3.36 25.30 -37.19
N ASP A 866 3.38 26.09 -38.26
CA ASP A 866 2.73 27.41 -38.29
C ASP A 866 1.24 27.33 -38.70
N ALA A 867 0.72 26.14 -38.95
CA ALA A 867 -0.68 25.96 -39.33
C ALA A 867 -1.62 26.20 -38.12
N PRO A 868 -2.75 26.92 -38.28
CA PRO A 868 -3.72 27.14 -37.21
C PRO A 868 -4.32 25.83 -36.68
N VAL A 869 -4.43 25.70 -35.36
CA VAL A 869 -4.98 24.48 -34.72
C VAL A 869 -6.42 24.21 -35.13
N SER A 870 -7.19 25.26 -35.48
CA SER A 870 -8.58 25.10 -35.94
C SER A 870 -8.71 24.21 -37.17
N GLN A 871 -7.70 24.16 -38.05
CA GLN A 871 -7.70 23.26 -39.20
C GLN A 871 -7.61 21.79 -38.79
N LEU A 872 -6.86 21.48 -37.73
CA LEU A 872 -6.81 20.13 -37.16
C LEU A 872 -8.16 19.75 -36.55
N THR A 873 -8.74 20.62 -35.74
CA THR A 873 -10.02 20.33 -35.07
C THR A 873 -11.20 20.29 -36.03
N GLU A 874 -11.13 20.89 -37.22
CA GLU A 874 -12.14 20.70 -38.27
C GLU A 874 -12.06 19.32 -38.96
N LEU A 875 -10.87 18.70 -38.95
CA LEU A 875 -10.65 17.38 -39.52
C LEU A 875 -11.08 16.25 -38.57
N LEU A 876 -10.85 16.46 -37.27
CA LEU A 876 -11.34 15.63 -36.16
C LEU A 876 -12.86 15.85 -36.02
#